data_AF-A0A4S8P0R8-F1
#
_entry.id   AF-A0A4S8P0R8-F1
#
_cell.length_a   1.000
_cell.length_b   1.000
_cell.length_c   1.000
_cell.angle_alpha   90.00
_cell.angle_beta   90.00
_cell.angle_gamma   90.00
#
_symmetry.space_group_name_H-M   'P 1'
#
loop_
_entity.id
_entity.type
_entity.pdbx_description
1 polymer ?
#
loop_
_entity_poly.entity_id
_entity_poly.type
_entity_poly.pdbx_seq_one_letter_code
_entity_poly.pdbx_strand_id
1 'polypeptide(L)'
;MPDDVNGQNENDAAVGGEDVSGAAGGQSKSGMDEADVTRVVGAALRRLAPAITGIGVLLLCLELLIDAAAQPWRTVLIVVGILLAAGSWLVDLLRGGGGRRRSMLAVLVGVSVFFLVLGYVLRPIATRLNERLLVDCDDPVELSVLLPVDGSAGFQEAIAAFNDRYTDDHRCRKANVTAYSASWPEVERAMGLGWEPVAEGAEGDFQPLRDVGIRPHLWIAESQTQVDLAAAALDGSEVKYEVFAPDDAEPVGVTPLVLAVPDTVLDGGFNEGEPVAKRSLPELVTELGDVYGTPVLRSDPAVTHSGLLFLRALYGQDADPGGEGARLENRLADAAAATGIALSPSDTELLCDLVTAQGPNPTAAVLTTEAALARYNTGNSLGDECALTDSPRSGLVPVYGTGLGALDYQAVSLDWKDDAWAGRRAAVADDLRTWLAGEDSRWSPTDMGVRDGRYEGGGLAGDVGFEKSFPAEADPISAGEFRDLREVYGENRVPTDVLLAIDRSATMDEAGGGGESRFELAAEGAAAALGYLGAEDRVGLWTFPADGADSHVEVLAMSADPGDDAADGLFDTAVSHGVDLHQTVVDGIAELESAHEGNRLSAMVVLTDGADLDTSATTVAEVHERLADSQVSLYLIAVGEASCRSATFDELAGDARVTCLEAEEEQITMTFDNLFNQLWGGRG
;
A
#
# COMPACT_ATOMS: atom_id res chain seq x y z
N MET A 1 -6.71 50.93 37.36
CA MET A 1 -7.41 51.06 38.66
C MET A 1 -8.25 49.82 38.84
N PRO A 2 -8.18 49.17 40.02
CA PRO A 2 -8.09 47.72 40.15
C PRO A 2 -9.24 47.14 40.98
N ASP A 3 -9.29 45.81 41.10
CA ASP A 3 -9.21 45.02 42.36
C ASP A 3 -9.77 43.60 42.06
N ASP A 4 -9.07 42.47 42.14
CA ASP A 4 -8.13 41.86 43.11
C ASP A 4 -8.81 40.81 44.02
N VAL A 5 -8.02 39.79 44.39
CA VAL A 5 -8.18 38.83 45.51
C VAL A 5 -9.08 37.59 45.29
N ASN A 6 -8.78 36.35 45.68
CA ASN A 6 -7.64 35.52 46.14
C ASN A 6 -8.29 34.22 46.69
N GLY A 7 -7.58 33.08 46.75
CA GLY A 7 -8.05 31.97 47.60
C GLY A 7 -7.55 30.57 47.28
N GLN A 8 -6.27 30.31 47.57
CA GLN A 8 -5.69 28.99 47.76
C GLN A 8 -6.44 28.16 48.82
N ASN A 9 -6.41 26.83 48.69
CA ASN A 9 -6.17 25.93 49.83
C ASN A 9 -5.71 24.54 49.36
N GLU A 10 -4.47 24.21 49.73
CA GLU A 10 -3.95 22.86 49.92
C GLU A 10 -4.74 22.12 51.01
N ASN A 11 -4.84 20.78 50.91
CA ASN A 11 -4.64 19.90 52.05
C ASN A 11 -4.46 18.43 51.61
N ASP A 12 -3.34 17.87 52.08
CA ASP A 12 -2.91 16.49 52.01
C ASP A 12 -3.62 15.56 53.01
N ALA A 13 -3.59 14.27 52.65
CA ALA A 13 -3.41 13.06 53.48
C ALA A 13 -4.51 12.54 54.45
N ALA A 14 -4.90 11.27 54.24
CA ALA A 14 -4.98 10.13 55.20
C ALA A 14 -5.98 9.06 54.66
N VAL A 15 -5.59 7.84 54.31
CA VAL A 15 -5.39 6.63 55.16
C VAL A 15 -6.62 6.21 55.99
N GLY A 16 -7.13 5.00 55.69
CA GLY A 16 -8.10 4.20 56.46
C GLY A 16 -9.06 3.50 55.49
N GLY A 17 -9.19 2.18 55.37
CA GLY A 17 -9.02 1.11 56.36
C GLY A 17 -10.41 0.60 56.75
N GLU A 18 -10.88 -0.48 56.10
CA GLU A 18 -12.08 -1.23 56.51
C GLU A 18 -11.76 -2.72 56.69
N ASP A 19 -11.78 -3.11 57.96
CA ASP A 19 -11.88 -4.47 58.51
C ASP A 19 -13.37 -4.83 58.65
N VAL A 20 -13.77 -6.08 58.32
CA VAL A 20 -14.88 -6.77 59.03
C VAL A 20 -14.66 -8.30 59.07
N SER A 21 -14.34 -8.78 60.29
CA SER A 21 -14.76 -10.01 61.03
C SER A 21 -14.87 -11.38 60.34
N GLY A 22 -14.55 -12.53 60.94
CA GLY A 22 -14.25 -12.88 62.34
C GLY A 22 -14.89 -14.23 62.74
N ALA A 23 -14.09 -15.18 63.27
CA ALA A 23 -14.46 -16.29 64.20
C ALA A 23 -13.29 -17.30 64.33
N ALA A 24 -13.02 -18.04 65.41
CA ALA A 24 -13.20 -17.95 66.85
C ALA A 24 -12.43 -19.16 67.47
N GLY A 25 -11.77 -18.97 68.62
CA GLY A 25 -11.31 -20.01 69.57
C GLY A 25 -9.96 -20.69 69.23
N GLY A 26 -9.00 -20.92 70.12
CA GLY A 26 -8.93 -20.87 71.58
C GLY A 26 -7.85 -21.85 72.07
N GLN A 27 -6.73 -21.32 72.56
CA GLN A 27 -5.73 -21.84 73.52
C GLN A 27 -5.40 -23.36 73.60
N SER A 28 -4.10 -23.70 73.50
CA SER A 28 -3.28 -24.15 74.65
C SER A 28 -1.85 -24.49 74.22
N LYS A 29 -0.87 -23.93 74.95
CA LYS A 29 0.57 -24.23 74.85
C LYS A 29 0.88 -25.58 75.50
N SER A 30 1.61 -26.44 74.81
CA SER A 30 2.48 -27.44 75.42
C SER A 30 3.81 -27.43 74.67
N GLY A 31 4.89 -27.09 75.38
CA GLY A 31 6.23 -27.01 74.82
C GLY A 31 6.76 -28.40 74.49
N MET A 32 7.32 -28.54 73.29
CA MET A 32 8.10 -29.69 72.88
C MET A 32 9.49 -29.19 72.46
N ASP A 33 10.50 -29.81 73.06
CA ASP A 33 11.91 -29.44 73.02
C ASP A 33 12.50 -29.49 71.60
N GLU A 34 13.27 -28.47 71.24
CA GLU A 34 13.84 -28.22 69.90
C GLU A 34 14.87 -29.29 69.46
N ALA A 35 15.23 -30.20 70.37
CA ALA A 35 16.16 -31.30 70.14
C ALA A 35 15.54 -32.54 69.45
N ASP A 36 14.20 -32.68 69.39
CA ASP A 36 13.54 -33.84 68.76
C ASP A 36 13.14 -33.61 67.29
N VAL A 37 12.91 -32.35 66.88
CA VAL A 37 12.55 -32.03 65.48
C VAL A 37 13.73 -32.24 64.52
N THR A 38 14.96 -31.96 64.96
CA THR A 38 16.19 -32.14 64.15
C THR A 38 16.56 -33.61 63.93
N ARG A 39 16.16 -34.54 64.82
CA ARG A 39 16.37 -35.99 64.61
C ARG A 39 15.38 -36.61 63.63
N VAL A 40 14.13 -36.14 63.60
CA VAL A 40 13.10 -36.68 62.71
C VAL A 40 13.31 -36.20 61.26
N VAL A 41 13.69 -34.94 61.06
CA VAL A 41 13.97 -34.37 59.72
C VAL A 41 15.24 -34.97 59.10
N GLY A 42 16.28 -35.24 59.90
CA GLY A 42 17.51 -35.89 59.43
C GLY A 42 17.33 -37.36 58.99
N ALA A 43 16.33 -38.06 59.52
CA ALA A 43 16.01 -39.44 59.13
C ALA A 43 15.15 -39.51 57.85
N ALA A 44 14.32 -38.50 57.58
CA ALA A 44 13.52 -38.41 56.36
C ALA A 44 14.38 -38.06 55.13
N LEU A 45 15.35 -37.15 55.26
CA LEU A 45 16.23 -36.74 54.16
C LEU A 45 17.21 -37.84 53.71
N ARG A 46 17.61 -38.76 54.60
CA ARG A 46 18.45 -39.92 54.22
C ARG A 46 17.70 -41.02 53.45
N ARG A 47 16.36 -41.02 53.45
CA ARG A 47 15.56 -41.99 52.68
C ARG A 47 15.19 -41.51 51.29
N LEU A 48 15.27 -40.20 51.01
CA LEU A 48 14.91 -39.60 49.71
C LEU A 48 16.11 -39.40 48.76
N ALA A 49 17.34 -39.44 49.27
CA ALA A 49 18.55 -39.29 48.47
C ALA A 49 18.64 -40.24 47.23
N PRO A 50 18.32 -41.55 47.31
CA PRO A 50 18.40 -42.44 46.13
C PRO A 50 17.27 -42.21 45.12
N ALA A 51 16.12 -41.66 45.52
CA ALA A 51 15.01 -41.35 44.61
C ALA A 51 15.33 -40.10 43.78
N ILE A 52 15.97 -39.10 44.38
CA ILE A 52 16.37 -37.86 43.69
C ILE A 52 17.52 -38.14 42.70
N THR A 53 18.46 -39.02 43.04
CA THR A 53 19.48 -39.45 42.07
C THR A 53 18.89 -40.30 40.95
N GLY A 54 17.90 -41.15 41.24
CA GLY A 54 17.19 -41.94 40.24
C GLY A 54 16.44 -41.08 39.22
N ILE A 55 15.73 -40.05 39.69
CA ILE A 55 15.00 -39.09 38.85
C ILE A 55 15.97 -38.23 38.03
N GLY A 56 17.08 -37.79 38.62
CA GLY A 56 18.11 -37.02 37.91
C GLY A 56 18.75 -37.82 36.76
N VAL A 57 19.06 -39.11 36.98
CA VAL A 57 19.58 -39.99 35.91
C VAL A 57 18.53 -40.27 34.84
N LEU A 58 17.26 -40.43 35.22
CA LEU A 58 16.16 -40.63 34.27
C LEU A 58 15.94 -39.41 33.38
N LEU A 59 16.00 -38.21 33.95
CA LEU A 59 15.91 -36.95 33.19
C LEU A 59 17.12 -36.75 32.27
N LEU A 60 18.34 -37.05 32.75
CA LEU A 60 19.55 -36.97 31.92
C LEU A 60 19.51 -38.00 30.76
N CYS A 61 19.01 -39.21 31.01
CA CYS A 61 18.80 -40.21 29.96
C CYS A 61 17.69 -39.82 28.97
N LEU A 62 16.66 -39.11 29.44
CA LEU A 62 15.59 -38.60 28.59
C LEU A 62 16.11 -37.48 27.66
N GLU A 63 16.89 -36.54 28.22
CA GLU A 63 17.53 -35.46 27.45
C GLU A 63 18.50 -36.04 26.40
N LEU A 64 19.34 -37.01 26.80
CA LEU A 64 20.23 -37.73 25.87
C LEU A 64 19.48 -38.51 24.78
N LEU A 65 18.28 -39.01 25.04
CA LEU A 65 17.45 -39.71 24.06
C LEU A 65 16.81 -38.73 23.06
N ILE A 66 16.41 -37.54 23.51
CA ILE A 66 15.87 -36.48 22.66
C ILE A 66 16.98 -35.93 21.75
N ASP A 67 18.17 -35.65 22.30
CA ASP A 67 19.32 -35.15 21.53
C ASP A 67 19.88 -36.20 20.54
N ALA A 68 19.80 -37.48 20.91
CA ALA A 68 20.19 -38.59 20.03
C ALA A 68 19.26 -38.80 18.84
N ALA A 69 18.00 -38.35 18.92
CA ALA A 69 17.04 -38.43 17.81
C ALA A 69 17.29 -37.35 16.76
N ALA A 70 17.86 -36.20 17.15
CA ALA A 70 18.13 -35.08 16.25
C ALA A 70 19.44 -35.21 15.45
N GLN A 71 20.45 -35.94 15.96
CA GLN A 71 21.75 -36.08 15.28
C GLN A 71 22.36 -37.50 15.45
N PRO A 72 22.30 -38.37 14.42
CA PRO A 72 22.68 -39.77 14.53
C PRO A 72 24.18 -40.01 14.79
N TRP A 73 25.04 -39.04 14.48
CA TRP A 73 26.48 -39.13 14.73
C TRP A 73 26.83 -38.91 16.21
N ARG A 74 26.04 -38.12 16.96
CA ARG A 74 26.22 -37.94 18.41
C ARG A 74 25.88 -39.22 19.17
N THR A 75 24.90 -40.00 18.71
CA THR A 75 24.55 -41.30 19.28
C THR A 75 25.72 -42.28 19.20
N VAL A 76 26.46 -42.26 18.08
CA VAL A 76 27.69 -43.06 17.92
C VAL A 76 28.76 -42.61 18.92
N LEU A 77 28.97 -41.30 19.11
CA LEU A 77 29.95 -40.78 20.06
C LEU A 77 29.60 -41.09 21.52
N ILE A 78 28.31 -41.01 21.90
CA ILE A 78 27.84 -41.35 23.24
C ILE A 78 28.02 -42.85 23.49
N VAL A 79 27.67 -43.72 22.53
CA VAL A 79 27.89 -45.17 22.64
C VAL A 79 29.38 -45.49 22.73
N VAL A 80 30.23 -44.84 21.93
CA VAL A 80 31.69 -44.99 21.99
C VAL A 80 32.23 -44.51 23.35
N GLY A 81 31.74 -43.37 23.86
CA GLY A 81 32.11 -42.85 25.17
C GLY A 81 31.73 -43.80 26.32
N ILE A 82 30.52 -44.37 26.27
CA ILE A 82 30.06 -45.38 27.23
C ILE A 82 30.91 -46.65 27.13
N LEU A 83 31.27 -47.10 25.92
CA LEU A 83 32.13 -48.28 25.71
C LEU A 83 33.57 -48.04 26.20
N LEU A 84 34.11 -46.83 26.00
CA LEU A 84 35.44 -46.46 26.48
C LEU A 84 35.48 -46.34 28.02
N ALA A 85 34.45 -45.73 28.62
CA ALA A 85 34.30 -45.65 30.07
C ALA A 85 34.10 -47.04 30.69
N ALA A 86 33.29 -47.90 30.06
CA ALA A 86 33.13 -49.29 30.46
C ALA A 86 34.44 -50.08 30.31
N GLY A 87 35.22 -49.82 29.25
CA GLY A 87 36.52 -50.43 29.00
C GLY A 87 37.58 -50.02 30.04
N SER A 88 37.66 -48.72 30.40
CA SER A 88 38.59 -48.25 31.43
C SER A 88 38.24 -48.83 32.80
N TRP A 89 36.94 -48.94 33.11
CA TRP A 89 36.48 -49.52 34.36
C TRP A 89 36.66 -51.05 34.40
N LEU A 90 36.59 -51.74 33.25
CA LEU A 90 36.91 -53.16 33.12
C LEU A 90 38.39 -53.45 33.42
N VAL A 91 39.29 -52.53 33.05
CA VAL A 91 40.73 -52.63 33.35
C VAL A 91 40.99 -52.49 34.86
N ASP A 92 40.29 -51.60 35.55
CA ASP A 92 40.34 -51.50 37.02
C ASP A 92 39.67 -52.71 37.70
N LEU A 93 38.61 -53.26 37.10
CA LEU A 93 37.96 -54.49 37.54
C LEU A 93 38.88 -55.72 37.40
N LEU A 94 39.81 -55.76 36.44
CA LEU A 94 40.77 -56.86 36.33
C LEU A 94 41.85 -56.81 37.42
N ARG A 95 42.05 -55.67 38.10
CA ARG A 95 43.09 -55.50 39.14
C ARG A 95 42.64 -55.77 40.59
N GLY A 96 41.34 -55.72 40.92
CA GLY A 96 40.88 -55.78 42.33
C GLY A 96 40.09 -57.03 42.78
N GLY A 97 40.71 -58.21 42.91
CA GLY A 97 40.01 -59.48 43.19
C GLY A 97 39.08 -59.50 44.42
N GLY A 98 37.80 -59.84 44.24
CA GLY A 98 36.87 -60.11 45.34
C GLY A 98 35.39 -60.26 44.97
N GLY A 99 34.89 -61.50 44.95
CA GLY A 99 33.56 -62.02 45.32
C GLY A 99 32.23 -61.40 44.86
N ARG A 100 32.09 -60.08 44.71
CA ARG A 100 30.80 -59.40 44.46
C ARG A 100 30.52 -59.14 42.97
N ARG A 101 31.15 -59.94 42.12
CA ARG A 101 31.50 -59.61 40.72
C ARG A 101 30.57 -60.14 39.63
N ARG A 102 29.72 -61.14 39.89
CA ARG A 102 28.85 -61.74 38.85
C ARG A 102 27.48 -61.06 38.72
N SER A 103 26.94 -60.51 39.81
CA SER A 103 25.62 -59.85 39.78
C SER A 103 25.65 -58.48 39.13
N MET A 104 26.73 -57.71 39.29
CA MET A 104 26.82 -56.35 38.76
C MET A 104 27.09 -56.32 37.24
N LEU A 105 27.85 -57.29 36.72
CA LEU A 105 28.07 -57.45 35.26
C LEU A 105 26.76 -57.83 34.55
N ALA A 106 25.93 -58.68 35.17
CA ALA A 106 24.64 -59.08 34.62
C ALA A 106 23.65 -57.90 34.52
N VAL A 107 23.66 -56.99 35.51
CA VAL A 107 22.83 -55.77 35.47
C VAL A 107 23.27 -54.83 34.35
N LEU A 108 24.57 -54.60 34.19
CA LEU A 108 25.09 -53.73 33.13
C LEU A 108 24.81 -54.29 31.73
N VAL A 109 25.04 -55.59 31.51
CA VAL A 109 24.68 -56.24 30.24
C VAL A 109 23.17 -56.19 30.01
N GLY A 110 22.36 -56.40 31.04
CA GLY A 110 20.90 -56.28 30.96
C GLY A 110 20.46 -54.87 30.56
N VAL A 111 21.05 -53.83 31.13
CA VAL A 111 20.75 -52.43 30.81
C VAL A 111 21.20 -52.10 29.37
N SER A 112 22.40 -52.50 28.96
CA SER A 112 22.87 -52.25 27.58
C SER A 112 22.04 -52.98 26.54
N VAL A 113 21.64 -54.24 26.81
CA VAL A 113 20.74 -54.99 25.92
C VAL A 113 19.36 -54.36 25.90
N PHE A 114 18.85 -53.88 27.04
CA PHE A 114 17.57 -53.18 27.10
C PHE A 114 17.57 -51.91 26.24
N PHE A 115 18.61 -51.06 26.33
CA PHE A 115 18.69 -49.87 25.50
C PHE A 115 18.90 -50.18 24.01
N LEU A 116 19.66 -51.23 23.66
CA LEU A 116 19.79 -51.69 22.27
C LEU A 116 18.46 -52.19 21.70
N VAL A 117 17.73 -53.00 22.46
CA VAL A 117 16.41 -53.51 22.05
C VAL A 117 15.40 -52.36 22.00
N LEU A 118 15.40 -51.46 22.97
CA LEU A 118 14.52 -50.30 23.01
C LEU A 118 14.79 -49.37 21.82
N GLY A 119 16.05 -49.08 21.49
CA GLY A 119 16.41 -48.31 20.29
C GLY A 119 16.00 -49.01 18.99
N TYR A 120 16.16 -50.33 18.90
CA TYR A 120 15.74 -51.10 17.73
C TYR A 120 14.21 -51.14 17.57
N VAL A 121 13.46 -51.24 18.66
CA VAL A 121 11.98 -51.23 18.68
C VAL A 121 11.42 -49.83 18.44
N LEU A 122 12.08 -48.78 18.95
CA LEU A 122 11.66 -47.39 18.75
C LEU A 122 12.05 -46.84 17.38
N ARG A 123 13.06 -47.39 16.70
CA ARG A 123 13.47 -46.95 15.35
C ARG A 123 12.32 -46.90 14.32
N PRO A 124 11.49 -47.94 14.12
CA PRO A 124 10.37 -47.87 13.18
C PRO A 124 9.26 -46.90 13.61
N ILE A 125 9.14 -46.63 14.92
CA ILE A 125 8.22 -45.63 15.46
C ILE A 125 8.75 -44.22 15.16
N ALA A 126 10.05 -43.99 15.40
CA ALA A 126 10.71 -42.73 15.11
C ALA A 126 10.75 -42.42 13.60
N THR A 127 11.01 -43.41 12.73
CA THR A 127 10.97 -43.19 11.27
C THR A 127 9.56 -42.88 10.78
N ARG A 128 8.52 -43.56 11.30
CA ARG A 128 7.13 -43.21 10.96
C ARG A 128 6.66 -41.87 11.53
N LEU A 129 7.21 -41.45 12.67
CA LEU A 129 6.97 -40.11 13.21
C LEU A 129 7.71 -39.06 12.38
N ASN A 130 8.93 -39.34 11.94
CA ASN A 130 9.71 -38.46 11.08
C ASN A 130 9.07 -38.29 9.70
N GLU A 131 8.57 -39.36 9.08
CA GLU A 131 7.79 -39.33 7.83
C GLU A 131 6.44 -38.61 7.97
N ARG A 132 5.92 -38.47 9.19
CA ARG A 132 4.70 -37.68 9.46
C ARG A 132 4.99 -36.23 9.90
N LEU A 133 6.23 -35.91 10.29
CA LEU A 133 6.62 -34.60 10.82
C LEU A 133 7.50 -33.79 9.85
N LEU A 134 8.18 -34.44 8.91
CA LEU A 134 8.91 -33.81 7.82
C LEU A 134 8.08 -33.98 6.54
N VAL A 135 7.08 -33.14 6.36
CA VAL A 135 6.49 -32.92 5.05
C VAL A 135 7.47 -32.04 4.29
N ASP A 136 8.17 -32.61 3.31
CA ASP A 136 8.95 -31.82 2.35
C ASP A 136 7.93 -31.13 1.43
N CYS A 137 7.71 -29.84 1.65
CA CYS A 137 6.91 -29.02 0.75
C CYS A 137 7.71 -28.75 -0.53
N ASP A 138 7.06 -28.86 -1.69
CA ASP A 138 7.62 -28.34 -2.94
C ASP A 138 7.74 -26.81 -2.89
N ASP A 139 8.72 -26.25 -3.62
CA ASP A 139 8.83 -24.80 -3.76
C ASP A 139 7.58 -24.23 -4.44
N PRO A 140 6.97 -23.17 -3.87
CA PRO A 140 5.78 -22.56 -4.43
C PRO A 140 6.08 -21.94 -5.80
N VAL A 141 5.08 -21.92 -6.67
CA VAL A 141 5.17 -21.20 -7.95
C VAL A 141 5.08 -19.70 -7.70
N GLU A 142 6.12 -18.95 -8.07
CA GLU A 142 6.09 -17.49 -8.05
C GLU A 142 5.28 -16.95 -9.23
N LEU A 143 4.27 -16.13 -8.94
CA LEU A 143 3.42 -15.48 -9.94
C LEU A 143 3.40 -13.97 -9.67
N SER A 144 3.68 -13.16 -10.70
CA SER A 144 3.53 -11.70 -10.65
C SER A 144 2.20 -11.29 -11.28
N VAL A 145 1.48 -10.40 -10.60
CA VAL A 145 0.16 -9.92 -11.02
C VAL A 145 0.18 -8.40 -11.06
N LEU A 146 -0.13 -7.84 -12.22
CA LEU A 146 -0.35 -6.41 -12.39
C LEU A 146 -1.82 -6.10 -12.13
N LEU A 147 -2.07 -5.19 -11.19
CA LEU A 147 -3.38 -4.73 -10.77
C LEU A 147 -3.69 -3.34 -11.35
N PRO A 148 -4.98 -3.02 -11.53
CA PRO A 148 -5.40 -1.66 -11.85
C PRO A 148 -5.15 -0.72 -10.67
N VAL A 149 -5.12 0.59 -10.92
CA VAL A 149 -5.09 1.58 -9.83
C VAL A 149 -6.44 1.61 -9.10
N ASP A 150 -7.56 1.65 -9.85
CA ASP A 150 -8.89 1.62 -9.27
C ASP A 150 -9.27 0.19 -8.88
N GLY A 151 -9.42 -0.04 -7.58
CA GLY A 151 -9.73 -1.35 -7.00
C GLY A 151 -8.50 -2.15 -6.54
N SER A 152 -7.29 -1.61 -6.71
CA SER A 152 -6.01 -2.22 -6.29
C SER A 152 -6.08 -2.85 -4.90
N ALA A 153 -6.50 -2.07 -3.89
CA ALA A 153 -6.57 -2.51 -2.49
C ALA A 153 -7.49 -3.75 -2.30
N GLY A 154 -8.62 -3.80 -3.02
CA GLY A 154 -9.52 -4.96 -3.00
C GLY A 154 -8.91 -6.20 -3.63
N PHE A 155 -8.23 -6.04 -4.75
CA PHE A 155 -7.52 -7.14 -5.40
C PHE A 155 -6.33 -7.63 -4.59
N GLN A 156 -5.58 -6.74 -3.93
CA GLN A 156 -4.47 -7.12 -3.05
C GLN A 156 -4.95 -7.97 -1.87
N GLU A 157 -6.06 -7.60 -1.23
CA GLU A 157 -6.68 -8.42 -0.18
C GLU A 157 -7.14 -9.78 -0.71
N ALA A 158 -7.74 -9.81 -1.90
CA ALA A 158 -8.18 -11.04 -2.57
C ALA A 158 -7.01 -11.98 -2.87
N ILE A 159 -5.88 -11.42 -3.32
CA ILE A 159 -4.64 -12.16 -3.62
C ILE A 159 -3.96 -12.63 -2.33
N ALA A 160 -3.94 -11.81 -1.28
CA ALA A 160 -3.44 -12.23 0.04
C ALA A 160 -4.26 -13.40 0.58
N ALA A 161 -5.58 -13.34 0.44
CA ALA A 161 -6.51 -14.40 0.79
C ALA A 161 -6.32 -15.68 -0.05
N PHE A 162 -6.02 -15.54 -1.35
CA PHE A 162 -5.65 -16.65 -2.21
C PHE A 162 -4.34 -17.31 -1.74
N ASN A 163 -3.28 -16.52 -1.51
CA ASN A 163 -1.97 -17.00 -1.05
C ASN A 163 -2.04 -17.78 0.28
N ASP A 164 -2.94 -17.40 1.19
CA ASP A 164 -3.16 -18.11 2.45
C ASP A 164 -3.88 -19.46 2.25
N ARG A 165 -4.82 -19.52 1.30
CA ARG A 165 -5.71 -20.68 1.11
C ARG A 165 -5.30 -21.62 -0.03
N TYR A 166 -4.39 -21.20 -0.88
CA TYR A 166 -3.91 -21.96 -2.03
C TYR A 166 -2.80 -22.93 -1.62
N THR A 167 -3.21 -23.95 -0.86
CA THR A 167 -2.33 -25.00 -0.32
C THR A 167 -2.69 -26.38 -0.85
N ASP A 168 -1.76 -27.32 -0.75
CA ASP A 168 -2.02 -28.74 -1.02
C ASP A 168 -2.72 -29.45 0.17
N ASP A 169 -2.91 -30.77 0.04
CA ASP A 169 -3.52 -31.62 1.09
C ASP A 169 -2.72 -31.63 2.42
N HIS A 170 -1.45 -31.24 2.39
CA HIS A 170 -0.58 -31.16 3.57
C HIS A 170 -0.45 -29.73 4.13
N ARG A 171 -1.20 -28.76 3.56
CA ARG A 171 -1.11 -27.33 3.86
C ARG A 171 0.22 -26.70 3.45
N CYS A 172 0.94 -27.30 2.50
CA CYS A 172 2.07 -26.66 1.82
C CYS A 172 1.53 -25.64 0.82
N ARG A 173 2.10 -24.43 0.82
CA ARG A 173 1.77 -23.37 -0.13
C ARG A 173 2.11 -23.82 -1.55
N LYS A 174 1.16 -23.73 -2.48
CA LYS A 174 1.36 -24.13 -3.88
C LYS A 174 1.88 -22.98 -4.76
N ALA A 175 1.55 -21.75 -4.39
CA ALA A 175 1.95 -20.56 -5.12
C ALA A 175 2.23 -19.39 -4.18
N ASN A 176 3.10 -18.50 -4.61
CA ASN A 176 3.35 -17.22 -4.00
C ASN A 176 3.07 -16.14 -5.04
N VAL A 177 1.94 -15.46 -4.88
CA VAL A 177 1.48 -14.42 -5.80
C VAL A 177 1.91 -13.07 -5.27
N THR A 178 2.70 -12.35 -6.06
CA THR A 178 3.11 -10.97 -5.79
C THR A 178 2.27 -10.04 -6.66
N ALA A 179 1.57 -9.11 -6.04
CA ALA A 179 0.74 -8.13 -6.73
C ALA A 179 1.34 -6.73 -6.62
N TYR A 180 1.25 -5.95 -7.68
CA TYR A 180 1.65 -4.55 -7.75
C TYR A 180 0.71 -3.83 -8.72
N SER A 181 0.54 -2.52 -8.56
CA SER A 181 -0.32 -1.68 -9.41
C SER A 181 0.53 -0.68 -10.18
N ALA A 182 0.04 -0.28 -11.36
CA ALA A 182 0.59 0.82 -12.14
C ALA A 182 -0.54 1.52 -12.89
N SER A 183 -0.36 2.80 -13.20
CA SER A 183 -1.33 3.59 -13.95
C SER A 183 -1.42 3.10 -15.40
N TRP A 184 -2.58 3.31 -16.03
CA TRP A 184 -2.77 2.88 -17.42
C TRP A 184 -1.72 3.46 -18.40
N PRO A 185 -1.36 4.77 -18.37
CA PRO A 185 -0.35 5.31 -19.27
C PRO A 185 1.01 4.58 -19.20
N GLU A 186 1.44 4.20 -18.00
CA GLU A 186 2.68 3.44 -17.79
C GLU A 186 2.59 2.03 -18.35
N VAL A 187 1.46 1.35 -18.11
CA VAL A 187 1.20 0.00 -18.63
C VAL A 187 1.14 0.01 -20.15
N GLU A 188 0.44 0.97 -20.75
CA GLU A 188 0.36 1.15 -22.21
C GLU A 188 1.75 1.36 -22.81
N ARG A 189 2.57 2.23 -22.21
CA ARG A 189 3.95 2.48 -22.65
C ARG A 189 4.83 1.24 -22.49
N ALA A 190 4.73 0.52 -21.37
CA ALA A 190 5.47 -0.72 -21.13
C ALA A 190 5.10 -1.82 -22.14
N MET A 191 3.81 -1.96 -22.46
CA MET A 191 3.32 -2.86 -23.50
C MET A 191 3.82 -2.45 -24.89
N GLY A 192 3.81 -1.16 -25.22
CA GLY A 192 4.37 -0.63 -26.48
C GLY A 192 5.88 -0.87 -26.64
N LEU A 193 6.61 -0.99 -25.54
CA LEU A 193 8.03 -1.35 -25.51
C LEU A 193 8.28 -2.87 -25.36
N GLY A 194 7.21 -3.68 -25.34
CA GLY A 194 7.34 -5.13 -25.20
C GLY A 194 7.81 -5.60 -23.82
N TRP A 195 7.82 -4.72 -22.82
CA TRP A 195 8.37 -4.97 -21.50
C TRP A 195 9.83 -5.46 -21.50
N GLU A 196 10.58 -5.11 -22.56
CA GLU A 196 11.98 -5.53 -22.69
C GLU A 196 12.89 -4.71 -21.76
N PRO A 197 13.92 -5.35 -21.15
CA PRO A 197 14.96 -4.61 -20.47
C PRO A 197 15.69 -3.73 -21.49
N VAL A 198 15.74 -2.43 -21.23
CA VAL A 198 16.53 -1.50 -22.03
C VAL A 198 18.02 -1.83 -21.85
N ALA A 199 18.79 -1.84 -22.95
CA ALA A 199 20.21 -2.18 -22.89
C ALA A 199 20.97 -1.12 -22.06
N GLU A 200 21.96 -1.55 -21.27
CA GLU A 200 22.85 -0.63 -20.53
C GLU A 200 23.42 0.45 -21.48
N GLY A 201 23.08 1.72 -21.21
CA GLY A 201 23.53 2.88 -21.99
C GLY A 201 22.68 3.22 -23.22
N ALA A 202 21.49 2.65 -23.40
CA ALA A 202 20.53 3.15 -24.37
C ALA A 202 19.88 4.44 -23.84
N GLU A 203 19.84 5.47 -24.70
CA GLU A 203 19.14 6.74 -24.44
C GLU A 203 17.63 6.50 -24.45
N GLY A 204 16.96 6.80 -23.34
CA GLY A 204 15.51 6.68 -23.19
C GLY A 204 15.06 6.78 -21.73
N ASP A 205 14.14 7.71 -21.46
CA ASP A 205 13.78 8.11 -20.10
C ASP A 205 12.95 7.06 -19.34
N PHE A 206 12.28 6.16 -20.08
CA PHE A 206 11.37 5.16 -19.53
C PHE A 206 11.85 3.72 -19.74
N GLN A 207 11.95 2.97 -18.65
CA GLN A 207 12.37 1.58 -18.58
C GLN A 207 11.29 0.71 -17.89
N PRO A 208 10.57 -0.15 -18.63
CA PRO A 208 9.42 -0.88 -18.09
C PRO A 208 9.67 -1.64 -16.77
N LEU A 209 10.85 -2.28 -16.62
CA LEU A 209 11.18 -3.07 -15.43
C LEU A 209 11.45 -2.23 -14.18
N ARG A 210 12.00 -1.02 -14.35
CA ARG A 210 12.31 -0.08 -13.26
C ARG A 210 11.08 0.75 -12.91
N ASP A 211 10.35 1.17 -13.95
CA ASP A 211 9.32 2.20 -13.84
C ASP A 211 7.95 1.60 -13.55
N VAL A 212 7.59 0.50 -14.21
CA VAL A 212 6.29 -0.18 -13.99
C VAL A 212 6.44 -1.36 -13.04
N GLY A 213 7.58 -2.06 -13.15
CA GLY A 213 7.91 -3.22 -12.35
C GLY A 213 8.14 -4.47 -13.19
N ILE A 214 8.23 -5.60 -12.49
CA ILE A 214 8.51 -6.91 -13.11
C ILE A 214 7.49 -7.25 -14.20
N ARG A 215 7.85 -8.10 -15.16
CA ARG A 215 6.88 -8.59 -16.16
C ARG A 215 5.72 -9.32 -15.45
N PRO A 216 4.45 -8.92 -15.67
CA PRO A 216 3.31 -9.61 -15.09
C PRO A 216 3.05 -10.92 -15.83
N HIS A 217 2.63 -11.96 -15.12
CA HIS A 217 2.11 -13.19 -15.75
C HIS A 217 0.59 -13.16 -15.89
N LEU A 218 -0.07 -12.39 -15.03
CA LEU A 218 -1.48 -12.08 -15.08
C LEU A 218 -1.63 -10.56 -14.94
N TRP A 219 -2.45 -9.97 -15.79
CA TRP A 219 -2.84 -8.57 -15.71
C TRP A 219 -4.34 -8.47 -15.50
N ILE A 220 -4.74 -7.68 -14.50
CA ILE A 220 -6.14 -7.30 -14.29
C ILE A 220 -6.34 -5.90 -14.89
N ALA A 221 -7.04 -5.82 -16.02
CA ALA A 221 -7.39 -4.57 -16.68
C ALA A 221 -8.71 -4.02 -16.13
N GLU A 222 -8.91 -2.70 -16.17
CA GLU A 222 -10.14 -2.03 -15.72
C GLU A 222 -11.29 -2.16 -16.73
N SER A 223 -10.98 -2.46 -17.99
CA SER A 223 -11.95 -2.66 -19.05
C SER A 223 -11.38 -3.48 -20.21
N GLN A 224 -12.26 -4.13 -21.00
CA GLN A 224 -11.90 -4.67 -22.32
C GLN A 224 -11.27 -3.60 -23.23
N THR A 225 -11.66 -2.32 -23.07
CA THR A 225 -11.07 -1.19 -23.80
C THR A 225 -9.54 -1.15 -23.65
N GLN A 226 -9.05 -1.30 -22.41
CA GLN A 226 -7.61 -1.26 -22.12
C GLN A 226 -6.90 -2.48 -22.72
N VAL A 227 -7.55 -3.65 -22.70
CA VAL A 227 -7.01 -4.86 -23.34
C VAL A 227 -6.80 -4.64 -24.84
N ASP A 228 -7.79 -4.05 -25.52
CA ASP A 228 -7.73 -3.77 -26.96
C ASP A 228 -6.64 -2.72 -27.28
N LEU A 229 -6.51 -1.68 -26.45
CA LEU A 229 -5.44 -0.67 -26.59
C LEU A 229 -4.06 -1.27 -26.35
N ALA A 230 -3.89 -2.11 -25.32
CA ALA A 230 -2.63 -2.76 -24.99
C ALA A 230 -2.17 -3.69 -26.12
N ALA A 231 -3.09 -4.41 -26.76
CA ALA A 231 -2.76 -5.24 -27.90
C ALA A 231 -2.37 -4.41 -29.13
N ALA A 232 -3.05 -3.28 -29.37
CA ALA A 232 -2.65 -2.35 -30.42
C ALA A 232 -1.25 -1.75 -30.16
N ALA A 233 -0.91 -1.45 -28.91
CA ALA A 233 0.41 -0.97 -28.52
C ALA A 233 1.49 -2.04 -28.75
N LEU A 234 1.23 -3.29 -28.36
CA LEU A 234 2.13 -4.42 -28.59
C LEU A 234 2.35 -4.72 -30.07
N ASP A 235 1.31 -4.64 -30.90
CA ASP A 235 1.41 -4.81 -32.36
C ASP A 235 2.36 -3.76 -33.00
N GLY A 236 2.47 -2.58 -32.38
CA GLY A 236 3.41 -1.53 -32.77
C GLY A 236 4.85 -1.73 -32.28
N SER A 237 5.07 -2.66 -31.35
CA SER A 237 6.38 -2.91 -30.72
C SER A 237 7.33 -3.73 -31.62
N GLU A 238 8.62 -3.77 -31.27
CA GLU A 238 9.60 -4.63 -31.95
C GLU A 238 9.49 -6.12 -31.56
N VAL A 239 8.59 -6.47 -30.63
CA VAL A 239 8.39 -7.84 -30.16
C VAL A 239 7.92 -8.72 -31.31
N LYS A 240 8.64 -9.82 -31.56
CA LYS A 240 8.43 -10.68 -32.73
C LYS A 240 7.39 -11.79 -32.52
N TYR A 241 6.76 -11.81 -31.36
CA TYR A 241 5.86 -12.87 -30.94
C TYR A 241 4.66 -12.29 -30.18
N GLU A 242 3.53 -12.95 -30.33
CA GLU A 242 2.30 -12.63 -29.62
C GLU A 242 2.47 -12.97 -28.13
N VAL A 243 2.27 -11.97 -27.27
CA VAL A 243 2.34 -12.09 -25.80
C VAL A 243 0.98 -12.51 -25.23
N PHE A 244 -0.11 -11.97 -25.77
CA PHE A 244 -1.48 -12.38 -25.47
C PHE A 244 -2.40 -12.08 -26.66
N ALA A 245 -3.57 -12.70 -26.67
CA ALA A 245 -4.65 -12.38 -27.61
C ALA A 245 -5.78 -11.64 -26.87
N PRO A 246 -6.28 -10.49 -27.36
CA PRO A 246 -7.38 -9.74 -26.72
C PRO A 246 -8.64 -10.57 -26.46
N ASP A 247 -8.96 -11.47 -27.39
CA ASP A 247 -10.12 -12.35 -27.33
C ASP A 247 -10.02 -13.41 -26.21
N ASP A 248 -8.82 -13.62 -25.64
CA ASP A 248 -8.59 -14.53 -24.52
C ASP A 248 -8.76 -13.83 -23.15
N ALA A 249 -9.08 -12.54 -23.13
CA ALA A 249 -9.41 -11.83 -21.90
C ALA A 249 -10.72 -12.37 -21.29
N GLU A 250 -10.69 -12.61 -19.97
CA GLU A 250 -11.82 -13.21 -19.27
C GLU A 250 -12.36 -12.28 -18.17
N PRO A 251 -13.69 -12.07 -18.08
CA PRO A 251 -14.27 -11.20 -17.08
C PRO A 251 -14.04 -11.70 -15.64
N VAL A 252 -13.56 -10.81 -14.79
CA VAL A 252 -13.48 -11.03 -13.33
C VAL A 252 -14.75 -10.57 -12.64
N GLY A 253 -15.29 -9.44 -13.08
CA GLY A 253 -16.51 -8.85 -12.56
C GLY A 253 -16.62 -7.38 -12.90
N VAL A 254 -17.69 -6.73 -12.43
CA VAL A 254 -17.98 -5.33 -12.76
C VAL A 254 -18.15 -4.50 -11.50
N THR A 255 -17.69 -3.25 -11.52
CA THR A 255 -18.03 -2.27 -10.48
C THR A 255 -18.70 -1.04 -11.11
N PRO A 256 -19.96 -0.73 -10.75
CA PRO A 256 -20.66 0.42 -11.32
C PRO A 256 -19.98 1.74 -10.96
N LEU A 257 -20.07 2.71 -11.86
CA LEU A 257 -19.75 4.09 -11.55
C LEU A 257 -20.96 4.77 -10.89
N VAL A 258 -20.71 5.49 -9.80
CA VAL A 258 -21.74 6.10 -8.97
C VAL A 258 -21.39 7.54 -8.63
N LEU A 259 -22.42 8.34 -8.38
CA LEU A 259 -22.30 9.61 -7.68
C LEU A 259 -22.55 9.33 -6.19
N ALA A 260 -21.50 9.32 -5.38
CA ALA A 260 -21.60 9.17 -3.93
C ALA A 260 -22.03 10.50 -3.31
N VAL A 261 -23.25 10.56 -2.77
CA VAL A 261 -23.85 11.80 -2.24
C VAL A 261 -23.95 11.74 -0.72
N PRO A 262 -23.65 12.83 0.01
CA PRO A 262 -23.90 12.91 1.44
C PRO A 262 -25.36 12.58 1.79
N ASP A 263 -25.58 11.75 2.81
CA ASP A 263 -26.91 11.37 3.28
C ASP A 263 -27.77 12.58 3.68
N THR A 264 -27.15 13.60 4.27
CA THR A 264 -27.77 14.89 4.60
C THR A 264 -28.36 15.63 3.39
N VAL A 265 -27.77 15.46 2.21
CA VAL A 265 -28.26 16.05 0.96
C VAL A 265 -29.45 15.25 0.41
N LEU A 266 -29.41 13.92 0.55
CA LEU A 266 -30.55 13.06 0.21
C LEU A 266 -31.75 13.32 1.11
N ASP A 267 -31.54 13.45 2.42
CA ASP A 267 -32.58 13.83 3.38
C ASP A 267 -33.14 15.25 3.11
N GLY A 268 -32.36 16.09 2.43
CA GLY A 268 -32.75 17.42 1.97
C GLY A 268 -33.63 17.44 0.72
N GLY A 269 -33.92 16.29 0.12
CA GLY A 269 -34.82 16.17 -1.04
C GLY A 269 -34.13 16.04 -2.40
N PHE A 270 -32.82 15.79 -2.45
CA PHE A 270 -32.09 15.62 -3.72
C PHE A 270 -32.66 14.48 -4.59
N ASN A 271 -33.26 13.46 -3.98
CA ASN A 271 -33.93 12.35 -4.66
C ASN A 271 -35.47 12.52 -4.75
N GLU A 272 -36.04 13.64 -4.33
CA GLU A 272 -37.47 13.92 -4.38
C GLU A 272 -37.86 14.53 -5.73
N GLY A 273 -38.48 13.73 -6.62
CA GLY A 273 -38.98 14.24 -7.89
C GLY A 273 -38.93 13.24 -9.04
N GLU A 274 -38.36 13.66 -10.17
CA GLU A 274 -38.01 12.73 -11.25
C GLU A 274 -36.98 11.72 -10.72
N PRO A 275 -37.11 10.42 -11.02
CA PRO A 275 -36.15 9.42 -10.56
C PRO A 275 -34.73 9.85 -10.93
N VAL A 276 -33.83 9.90 -9.95
CA VAL A 276 -32.44 10.36 -10.15
C VAL A 276 -31.77 9.58 -11.29
N ALA A 277 -32.12 8.30 -11.41
CA ALA A 277 -31.73 7.40 -12.51
C ALA A 277 -32.17 7.83 -13.92
N LYS A 278 -32.88 8.96 -14.10
CA LYS A 278 -33.26 9.51 -15.41
C LYS A 278 -32.62 10.87 -15.72
N ARG A 279 -31.96 11.49 -14.74
CA ARG A 279 -31.28 12.78 -14.91
C ARG A 279 -29.87 12.55 -15.47
N SER A 280 -29.39 13.50 -16.26
CA SER A 280 -28.02 13.46 -16.78
C SER A 280 -27.02 13.82 -15.68
N LEU A 281 -25.78 13.36 -15.79
CA LEU A 281 -24.76 13.68 -14.80
C LEU A 281 -24.48 15.20 -14.70
N PRO A 282 -24.39 15.97 -15.79
CA PRO A 282 -24.22 17.44 -15.73
C PRO A 282 -25.32 18.14 -14.93
N GLU A 283 -26.57 17.71 -15.09
CA GLU A 283 -27.71 18.24 -14.33
C GLU A 283 -27.54 17.97 -12.83
N LEU A 284 -27.15 16.75 -12.46
CA LEU A 284 -26.94 16.37 -11.06
C LEU A 284 -25.79 17.15 -10.43
N VAL A 285 -24.66 17.28 -11.12
CA VAL A 285 -23.49 18.05 -10.65
C VAL A 285 -23.85 19.52 -10.46
N THR A 286 -24.59 20.10 -11.41
CA THR A 286 -25.04 21.50 -11.34
C THR A 286 -26.02 21.70 -10.18
N GLU A 287 -26.98 20.80 -10.00
CA GLU A 287 -27.97 20.89 -8.92
C GLU A 287 -27.33 20.76 -7.53
N LEU A 288 -26.41 19.81 -7.35
CA LEU A 288 -25.67 19.66 -6.10
C LEU A 288 -24.95 20.95 -5.70
N GLY A 289 -24.24 21.57 -6.64
CA GLY A 289 -23.56 22.85 -6.40
C GLY A 289 -24.53 24.01 -6.16
N ASP A 290 -25.50 24.22 -7.06
CA ASP A 290 -26.32 25.44 -7.08
C ASP A 290 -27.46 25.44 -6.05
N VAL A 291 -28.02 24.27 -5.74
CA VAL A 291 -29.18 24.13 -4.83
C VAL A 291 -28.75 23.70 -3.44
N TYR A 292 -27.83 22.75 -3.34
CA TYR A 292 -27.43 22.15 -2.07
C TYR A 292 -26.11 22.71 -1.52
N GLY A 293 -25.35 23.45 -2.33
CA GLY A 293 -24.02 23.94 -1.95
C GLY A 293 -23.02 22.81 -1.73
N THR A 294 -23.25 21.66 -2.36
CA THR A 294 -22.44 20.45 -2.23
C THR A 294 -21.41 20.42 -3.35
N PRO A 295 -20.10 20.54 -3.03
CA PRO A 295 -19.04 20.37 -4.03
C PRO A 295 -19.06 18.93 -4.55
N VAL A 296 -18.72 18.77 -5.83
CA VAL A 296 -18.58 17.44 -6.46
C VAL A 296 -17.13 17.24 -6.86
N LEU A 297 -16.55 16.13 -6.42
CA LEU A 297 -15.16 15.75 -6.67
C LEU A 297 -15.08 14.56 -7.61
N ARG A 298 -13.94 14.39 -8.29
CA ARG A 298 -13.64 13.25 -9.17
C ARG A 298 -12.13 13.03 -9.21
N SER A 299 -11.72 11.78 -9.41
CA SER A 299 -10.35 11.39 -9.76
C SER A 299 -9.91 11.98 -11.11
N ASP A 300 -8.61 12.08 -11.33
CA ASP A 300 -8.06 12.67 -12.56
C ASP A 300 -8.29 11.76 -13.79
N PRO A 301 -9.00 12.23 -14.84
CA PRO A 301 -9.20 11.48 -16.08
C PRO A 301 -7.93 11.23 -16.90
N ALA A 302 -6.85 11.97 -16.66
CA ALA A 302 -5.60 11.76 -17.38
C ALA A 302 -4.90 10.45 -16.96
N VAL A 303 -5.18 9.96 -15.75
CA VAL A 303 -4.52 8.80 -15.14
C VAL A 303 -5.48 7.65 -14.81
N THR A 304 -6.76 7.94 -14.54
CA THR A 304 -7.77 6.93 -14.17
C THR A 304 -8.74 6.60 -15.29
N HIS A 305 -9.07 5.31 -15.45
CA HIS A 305 -10.11 4.91 -16.40
C HIS A 305 -11.51 5.29 -15.92
N SER A 306 -11.77 5.22 -14.60
CA SER A 306 -13.03 5.68 -14.00
C SER A 306 -13.27 7.17 -14.26
N GLY A 307 -12.27 8.03 -14.03
CA GLY A 307 -12.29 9.46 -14.33
C GLY A 307 -12.60 9.75 -15.79
N LEU A 308 -12.01 8.97 -16.70
CA LEU A 308 -12.26 9.05 -18.15
C LEU A 308 -13.69 8.61 -18.52
N LEU A 309 -14.22 7.55 -17.94
CA LEU A 309 -15.60 7.13 -18.16
C LEU A 309 -16.61 8.16 -17.64
N PHE A 310 -16.30 8.88 -16.56
CA PHE A 310 -17.12 10.01 -16.12
C PHE A 310 -17.14 11.15 -17.15
N LEU A 311 -16.07 11.37 -17.93
CA LEU A 311 -16.09 12.37 -19.02
C LEU A 311 -17.18 12.05 -20.05
N ARG A 312 -17.34 10.76 -20.40
CA ARG A 312 -18.41 10.32 -21.31
C ARG A 312 -19.79 10.73 -20.80
N ALA A 313 -20.03 10.58 -19.50
CA ALA A 313 -21.29 10.95 -18.86
C ALA A 313 -21.46 12.47 -18.69
N LEU A 314 -20.36 13.20 -18.46
CA LEU A 314 -20.34 14.66 -18.26
C LEU A 314 -20.45 15.44 -19.57
N TYR A 315 -19.73 15.05 -20.62
CA TYR A 315 -19.70 15.79 -21.87
C TYR A 315 -20.80 15.36 -22.83
N GLY A 316 -21.32 14.14 -22.67
CA GLY A 316 -22.30 13.58 -23.58
C GLY A 316 -21.73 13.41 -24.99
N GLN A 317 -22.56 13.66 -26.01
CA GLN A 317 -22.19 13.47 -27.43
C GLN A 317 -21.66 14.75 -28.10
N ASP A 318 -21.78 15.92 -27.45
CA ASP A 318 -21.49 17.23 -28.01
C ASP A 318 -20.40 17.93 -27.17
N ALA A 319 -19.18 17.42 -27.24
CA ALA A 319 -18.05 18.01 -26.52
C ALA A 319 -17.35 19.10 -27.37
N ASP A 320 -17.96 20.28 -27.42
CA ASP A 320 -17.35 21.44 -28.09
C ASP A 320 -16.29 22.09 -27.17
N PRO A 321 -15.07 22.39 -27.66
CA PRO A 321 -14.05 23.10 -26.89
C PRO A 321 -14.52 24.45 -26.37
N GLY A 322 -14.29 24.72 -25.08
CA GLY A 322 -14.75 25.95 -24.42
C GLY A 322 -16.28 26.04 -24.26
N GLY A 323 -16.99 24.94 -24.49
CA GLY A 323 -18.43 24.80 -24.37
C GLY A 323 -18.91 24.45 -22.96
N GLU A 324 -19.85 23.50 -22.88
CA GLU A 324 -20.39 23.01 -21.61
C GLU A 324 -19.36 22.20 -20.82
N GLY A 325 -18.53 21.41 -21.50
CA GLY A 325 -17.44 20.64 -20.89
C GLY A 325 -16.50 21.53 -20.08
N ALA A 326 -15.95 22.59 -20.68
CA ALA A 326 -15.10 23.55 -19.97
C ALA A 326 -15.77 24.17 -18.73
N ARG A 327 -17.09 24.45 -18.76
CA ARG A 327 -17.80 24.97 -17.58
C ARG A 327 -17.92 23.93 -16.47
N LEU A 328 -18.11 22.67 -16.83
CA LEU A 328 -18.13 21.57 -15.87
C LEU A 328 -16.76 21.36 -15.25
N GLU A 329 -15.69 21.36 -16.05
CA GLU A 329 -14.31 21.23 -15.53
C GLU A 329 -13.95 22.38 -14.58
N ASN A 330 -14.28 23.63 -14.94
CA ASN A 330 -14.10 24.78 -14.04
C ASN A 330 -14.85 24.58 -12.71
N ARG A 331 -16.08 24.05 -12.73
CA ARG A 331 -16.87 23.79 -11.53
C ARG A 331 -16.26 22.67 -10.67
N LEU A 332 -15.76 21.59 -11.28
CA LEU A 332 -15.11 20.50 -10.57
C LEU A 332 -13.78 20.95 -9.94
N ALA A 333 -13.00 21.75 -10.66
CA ALA A 333 -11.78 22.38 -10.15
C ALA A 333 -12.06 23.32 -8.97
N ASP A 334 -13.06 24.21 -9.09
CA ASP A 334 -13.48 25.11 -8.00
C ASP A 334 -13.92 24.30 -6.77
N ALA A 335 -14.62 23.18 -6.98
CA ALA A 335 -15.06 22.29 -5.91
C ALA A 335 -13.86 21.63 -5.19
N ALA A 336 -12.89 21.10 -5.93
CA ALA A 336 -11.67 20.51 -5.35
C ALA A 336 -10.88 21.55 -4.53
N ALA A 337 -10.66 22.73 -5.10
CA ALA A 337 -9.99 23.83 -4.42
C ALA A 337 -10.72 24.28 -3.15
N ALA A 338 -12.06 24.36 -3.18
CA ALA A 338 -12.87 24.72 -2.02
C ALA A 338 -12.82 23.66 -0.91
N THR A 339 -12.65 22.39 -1.25
CA THR A 339 -12.49 21.30 -0.29
C THR A 339 -11.06 21.14 0.22
N GLY A 340 -10.09 21.80 -0.43
CA GLY A 340 -8.68 21.61 -0.14
C GLY A 340 -8.19 20.21 -0.46
N ILE A 341 -8.65 19.65 -1.58
CA ILE A 341 -8.25 18.32 -2.05
C ILE A 341 -7.56 18.52 -3.39
N ALA A 342 -6.36 17.95 -3.53
CA ALA A 342 -5.61 17.97 -4.78
C ALA A 342 -6.27 17.05 -5.84
N LEU A 343 -5.76 17.06 -7.08
CA LEU A 343 -6.17 16.08 -8.07
C LEU A 343 -5.68 14.70 -7.61
N SER A 344 -6.59 13.76 -7.33
CA SER A 344 -6.23 12.42 -6.86
C SER A 344 -6.06 11.44 -8.04
N PRO A 345 -5.05 10.55 -8.01
CA PRO A 345 -4.73 9.61 -9.08
C PRO A 345 -5.52 8.30 -9.02
N SER A 346 -6.42 8.12 -8.05
CA SER A 346 -7.36 7.00 -7.98
C SER A 346 -8.62 7.36 -7.20
N ASP A 347 -9.69 6.59 -7.39
CA ASP A 347 -10.94 6.76 -6.63
C ASP A 347 -10.79 6.50 -5.13
N THR A 348 -9.94 5.54 -4.75
CA THR A 348 -9.68 5.22 -3.35
C THR A 348 -8.84 6.29 -2.66
N GLU A 349 -7.90 6.89 -3.38
CA GLU A 349 -7.10 8.01 -2.87
C GLU A 349 -7.94 9.28 -2.73
N LEU A 350 -8.80 9.59 -3.69
CA LEU A 350 -9.77 10.69 -3.57
C LEU A 350 -10.66 10.56 -2.33
N LEU A 351 -11.15 9.35 -2.07
CA LEU A 351 -11.94 9.07 -0.88
C LEU A 351 -11.08 9.14 0.39
N CYS A 352 -9.78 8.87 0.33
CA CYS A 352 -8.86 9.07 1.43
C CYS A 352 -8.66 10.56 1.73
N ASP A 353 -8.35 11.35 0.70
CA ASP A 353 -8.15 12.81 0.81
C ASP A 353 -9.39 13.49 1.38
N LEU A 354 -10.57 13.04 0.96
CA LEU A 354 -11.84 13.52 1.50
C LEU A 354 -11.96 13.27 3.01
N VAL A 355 -11.52 12.12 3.50
CA VAL A 355 -11.50 11.80 4.94
C VAL A 355 -10.53 12.66 5.68
N THR A 356 -9.33 12.84 5.13
CA THR A 356 -8.28 13.65 5.73
C THR A 356 -8.74 15.11 5.83
N ALA A 357 -9.36 15.64 4.78
CA ALA A 357 -9.85 17.02 4.72
C ALA A 357 -11.10 17.27 5.59
N GLN A 358 -12.09 16.37 5.55
CA GLN A 358 -13.44 16.63 6.11
C GLN A 358 -13.83 15.71 7.27
N GLY A 359 -12.99 14.73 7.61
CA GLY A 359 -13.29 13.72 8.62
C GLY A 359 -14.29 12.66 8.12
N PRO A 360 -14.94 11.93 9.05
CA PRO A 360 -15.75 10.75 8.71
C PRO A 360 -17.14 11.07 8.14
N ASN A 361 -17.60 12.33 8.19
CA ASN A 361 -18.91 12.77 7.71
C ASN A 361 -18.73 13.88 6.65
N PRO A 362 -18.41 13.51 5.40
CA PRO A 362 -18.07 14.48 4.37
C PRO A 362 -19.30 15.27 3.93
N THR A 363 -19.04 16.51 3.49
CA THR A 363 -20.03 17.42 2.91
C THR A 363 -19.95 17.51 1.40
N ALA A 364 -18.88 16.98 0.80
CA ALA A 364 -18.72 16.85 -0.65
C ALA A 364 -19.36 15.56 -1.17
N ALA A 365 -19.88 15.62 -2.40
CA ALA A 365 -20.21 14.46 -3.19
C ALA A 365 -19.01 14.04 -4.05
N VAL A 366 -18.95 12.76 -4.43
CA VAL A 366 -17.81 12.19 -5.15
C VAL A 366 -18.29 11.34 -6.32
N LEU A 367 -17.70 11.55 -7.50
CA LEU A 367 -17.80 10.63 -8.62
C LEU A 367 -16.76 9.52 -8.40
N THR A 368 -17.22 8.29 -8.21
CA THR A 368 -16.35 7.16 -7.83
C THR A 368 -16.96 5.81 -8.26
N THR A 369 -16.18 4.74 -8.18
CA THR A 369 -16.64 3.36 -8.28
C THR A 369 -17.41 2.91 -7.04
N GLU A 370 -18.34 1.99 -7.25
CA GLU A 370 -19.06 1.33 -6.15
C GLU A 370 -18.11 0.55 -5.23
N ALA A 371 -17.03 -0.01 -5.78
CA ALA A 371 -16.01 -0.74 -5.03
C ALA A 371 -15.28 0.18 -4.04
N ALA A 372 -14.82 1.35 -4.48
CA ALA A 372 -14.15 2.32 -3.62
C ALA A 372 -15.11 2.88 -2.55
N LEU A 373 -16.35 3.20 -2.94
CA LEU A 373 -17.39 3.66 -1.99
C LEU A 373 -17.73 2.60 -0.94
N ALA A 374 -17.84 1.33 -1.33
CA ALA A 374 -18.10 0.23 -0.41
C ALA A 374 -17.01 0.15 0.65
N ARG A 375 -15.73 0.18 0.25
CA ARG A 375 -14.58 0.16 1.18
C ARG A 375 -14.58 1.37 2.11
N TYR A 376 -14.85 2.55 1.58
CA TYR A 376 -14.97 3.77 2.37
C TYR A 376 -16.04 3.62 3.46
N ASN A 377 -17.25 3.19 3.09
CA ASN A 377 -18.38 3.09 4.00
C ASN A 377 -18.22 1.96 5.04
N THR A 378 -17.50 0.89 4.72
CA THR A 378 -17.17 -0.16 5.70
C THR A 378 -16.03 0.21 6.64
N GLY A 379 -15.26 1.25 6.31
CA GLY A 379 -14.04 1.59 7.03
C GLY A 379 -12.89 0.63 6.73
N ASN A 380 -12.93 -0.09 5.61
CA ASN A 380 -11.79 -0.88 5.14
C ASN A 380 -10.67 0.06 4.65
N SER A 381 -9.44 -0.44 4.59
CA SER A 381 -8.32 0.32 4.03
C SER A 381 -8.62 0.78 2.60
N LEU A 382 -8.28 2.02 2.27
CA LEU A 382 -8.35 2.56 0.90
C LEU A 382 -6.99 2.47 0.17
N GLY A 383 -6.06 1.68 0.71
CA GLY A 383 -4.67 1.62 0.28
C GLY A 383 -3.74 1.54 1.50
N ASP A 384 -2.45 1.27 1.25
CA ASP A 384 -1.46 1.09 2.32
C ASP A 384 -1.29 2.34 3.19
N GLU A 385 -1.41 3.53 2.59
CA GLU A 385 -1.26 4.82 3.27
C GLU A 385 -2.57 5.31 3.92
N CYS A 386 -3.69 4.65 3.64
CA CYS A 386 -5.01 5.03 4.13
C CYS A 386 -5.68 3.92 4.92
N ALA A 387 -5.11 3.63 6.10
CA ALA A 387 -5.68 2.70 7.06
C ALA A 387 -6.87 3.35 7.80
N LEU A 388 -8.07 3.25 7.23
CA LEU A 388 -9.28 3.70 7.92
C LEU A 388 -9.47 2.90 9.24
N THR A 389 -9.90 3.58 10.30
CA THR A 389 -9.94 3.06 11.67
C THR A 389 -11.15 2.14 11.95
N ASP A 390 -11.30 1.03 11.23
CA ASP A 390 -12.21 -0.12 11.46
C ASP A 390 -13.69 0.22 11.85
N SER A 391 -14.11 1.46 11.66
CA SER A 391 -15.40 1.97 12.11
C SER A 391 -16.23 2.28 10.87
N PRO A 392 -17.40 1.65 10.70
CA PRO A 392 -18.28 1.91 9.58
C PRO A 392 -18.54 3.42 9.46
N ARG A 393 -18.39 3.91 8.24
CA ARG A 393 -18.65 5.31 7.89
C ARG A 393 -20.00 5.34 7.24
N SER A 394 -20.95 6.00 7.88
CA SER A 394 -22.24 6.30 7.29
C SER A 394 -22.23 7.78 6.94
N GLY A 395 -22.17 8.09 5.65
CA GLY A 395 -22.19 9.48 5.20
C GLY A 395 -22.41 9.59 3.71
N LEU A 396 -21.87 8.68 2.89
CA LEU A 396 -22.02 8.71 1.44
C LEU A 396 -22.92 7.58 0.95
N VAL A 397 -23.93 7.93 0.16
CA VAL A 397 -24.90 7.00 -0.41
C VAL A 397 -24.74 6.97 -1.93
N PRO A 398 -24.69 5.79 -2.56
CA PRO A 398 -24.56 5.69 -4.01
C PRO A 398 -25.83 6.20 -4.70
N VAL A 399 -25.64 7.09 -5.67
CA VAL A 399 -26.66 7.53 -6.60
C VAL A 399 -26.28 7.07 -7.99
N TYR A 400 -27.18 6.30 -8.61
CA TYR A 400 -27.04 5.81 -9.97
C TYR A 400 -27.74 6.76 -10.95
N GLY A 401 -27.02 7.18 -11.99
CA GLY A 401 -27.53 8.01 -13.09
C GLY A 401 -27.53 7.25 -14.42
N THR A 402 -28.20 7.80 -15.44
CA THR A 402 -28.08 7.25 -16.80
C THR A 402 -26.69 7.52 -17.37
N GLY A 403 -26.08 6.50 -17.99
CA GLY A 403 -24.84 6.67 -18.76
C GLY A 403 -23.56 6.76 -17.92
N LEU A 404 -23.63 6.58 -16.60
CA LEU A 404 -22.43 6.53 -15.74
C LEU A 404 -21.50 5.38 -16.12
N GLY A 405 -22.06 4.23 -16.52
CA GLY A 405 -21.27 3.05 -16.90
C GLY A 405 -20.73 2.27 -15.70
N ALA A 406 -19.69 1.48 -15.95
CA ALA A 406 -19.03 0.60 -14.99
C ALA A 406 -17.61 0.31 -15.45
N LEU A 407 -16.74 -0.07 -14.52
CA LEU A 407 -15.51 -0.80 -14.86
C LEU A 407 -15.86 -2.28 -15.05
N ASP A 408 -15.34 -2.89 -16.10
CA ASP A 408 -15.49 -4.30 -16.44
C ASP A 408 -14.14 -5.00 -16.34
N TYR A 409 -13.77 -5.39 -15.11
CA TYR A 409 -12.44 -5.95 -14.85
C TYR A 409 -12.20 -7.21 -15.68
N GLN A 410 -11.12 -7.19 -16.47
CA GLN A 410 -10.70 -8.31 -17.32
C GLN A 410 -9.41 -8.93 -16.79
N ALA A 411 -9.34 -10.25 -16.74
CA ALA A 411 -8.11 -10.98 -16.47
C ALA A 411 -7.45 -11.41 -17.78
N VAL A 412 -6.21 -10.97 -17.99
CA VAL A 412 -5.41 -11.26 -19.17
C VAL A 412 -4.17 -12.06 -18.77
N SER A 413 -4.04 -13.27 -19.31
CA SER A 413 -2.82 -14.07 -19.13
C SER A 413 -1.75 -13.65 -20.14
N LEU A 414 -0.52 -13.44 -19.68
CA LEU A 414 0.60 -12.99 -20.50
C LEU A 414 1.60 -14.14 -20.71
N ASP A 415 1.74 -14.61 -21.96
CA ASP A 415 2.58 -15.76 -22.34
C ASP A 415 3.96 -15.32 -22.88
N TRP A 416 4.83 -14.92 -21.95
CA TRP A 416 6.23 -14.58 -22.25
C TRP A 416 7.01 -15.81 -22.73
N LYS A 417 7.44 -15.81 -24.00
CA LYS A 417 8.07 -16.99 -24.65
C LYS A 417 9.39 -17.43 -24.03
N ASP A 418 10.04 -16.57 -23.26
CA ASP A 418 11.29 -16.85 -22.56
C ASP A 418 11.10 -17.42 -21.14
N ASP A 419 9.86 -17.59 -20.66
CA ASP A 419 9.60 -18.19 -19.35
C ASP A 419 9.65 -19.73 -19.37
N ALA A 420 10.71 -20.29 -18.78
CA ALA A 420 10.89 -21.74 -18.64
C ALA A 420 9.81 -22.43 -17.79
N TRP A 421 9.04 -21.68 -16.99
CA TRP A 421 7.98 -22.18 -16.11
C TRP A 421 6.57 -21.79 -16.54
N ALA A 422 6.41 -21.28 -17.77
CA ALA A 422 5.15 -20.73 -18.30
C ALA A 422 3.95 -21.64 -18.02
N GLY A 423 4.06 -22.95 -18.27
CA GLY A 423 2.96 -23.89 -18.04
C GLY A 423 2.54 -24.05 -16.57
N ARG A 424 3.46 -23.94 -15.60
CA ARG A 424 3.12 -23.98 -14.16
C ARG A 424 2.49 -22.67 -13.72
N ARG A 425 3.00 -21.53 -14.21
CA ARG A 425 2.47 -20.20 -13.88
C ARG A 425 1.10 -19.98 -14.49
N ALA A 426 0.89 -20.39 -15.74
CA ALA A 426 -0.42 -20.35 -16.40
C ALA A 426 -1.49 -21.11 -15.61
N ALA A 427 -1.16 -22.29 -15.06
CA ALA A 427 -2.09 -23.04 -14.21
C ALA A 427 -2.44 -22.29 -12.90
N VAL A 428 -1.47 -21.62 -12.28
CA VAL A 428 -1.73 -20.81 -11.07
C VAL A 428 -2.50 -19.53 -11.42
N ALA A 429 -2.20 -18.90 -12.55
CA ALA A 429 -2.91 -17.72 -13.04
C ALA A 429 -4.39 -18.06 -13.32
N ASP A 430 -4.68 -19.21 -13.92
CA ASP A 430 -6.04 -19.68 -14.16
C ASP A 430 -6.80 -19.99 -12.86
N ASP A 431 -6.13 -20.65 -11.90
CA ASP A 431 -6.70 -20.88 -10.56
C ASP A 431 -6.98 -19.55 -9.82
N LEU A 432 -6.07 -18.57 -9.93
CA LEU A 432 -6.24 -17.24 -9.33
C LEU A 432 -7.37 -16.46 -10.00
N ARG A 433 -7.45 -16.49 -11.33
CA ARG A 433 -8.56 -15.87 -12.09
C ARG A 433 -9.91 -16.44 -11.67
N THR A 434 -10.01 -17.77 -11.61
CA THR A 434 -11.21 -18.50 -11.14
C THR A 434 -11.58 -18.10 -9.71
N TRP A 435 -10.58 -17.92 -8.84
CA TRP A 435 -10.76 -17.40 -7.49
C TRP A 435 -11.32 -15.97 -7.51
N LEU A 436 -10.70 -15.05 -8.24
CA LEU A 436 -11.10 -13.65 -8.32
C LEU A 436 -12.51 -13.47 -8.90
N ALA A 437 -12.90 -14.31 -9.87
CA ALA A 437 -14.25 -14.35 -10.44
C ALA A 437 -15.31 -14.98 -9.51
N GLY A 438 -14.92 -15.48 -8.34
CA GLY A 438 -15.83 -16.05 -7.35
C GLY A 438 -16.35 -17.44 -7.70
N GLU A 439 -15.74 -18.13 -8.66
CA GLU A 439 -16.16 -19.48 -9.03
C GLU A 439 -15.77 -20.50 -7.93
N ASP A 440 -14.79 -20.16 -7.08
CA ASP A 440 -14.51 -20.86 -5.84
C ASP A 440 -15.47 -20.42 -4.72
N SER A 441 -16.24 -21.36 -4.17
CA SER A 441 -17.20 -21.12 -3.08
C SER A 441 -16.62 -20.50 -1.79
N ARG A 442 -15.30 -20.42 -1.65
CA ARG A 442 -14.60 -19.84 -0.48
C ARG A 442 -14.30 -18.36 -0.63
N TRP A 443 -14.57 -17.77 -1.78
CA TRP A 443 -14.37 -16.35 -2.08
C TRP A 443 -15.61 -15.76 -2.75
N SER A 444 -15.86 -14.48 -2.49
CA SER A 444 -16.87 -13.71 -3.22
C SER A 444 -16.25 -12.44 -3.77
N PRO A 445 -16.43 -12.10 -5.07
CA PRO A 445 -16.00 -10.83 -5.64
C PRO A 445 -16.62 -9.62 -4.92
N THR A 446 -17.78 -9.82 -4.28
CA THR A 446 -18.42 -8.78 -3.47
C THR A 446 -17.59 -8.36 -2.26
N ASP A 447 -16.66 -9.20 -1.78
CA ASP A 447 -15.77 -8.89 -0.67
C ASP A 447 -14.76 -7.79 -1.05
N MET A 448 -14.46 -7.65 -2.34
CA MET A 448 -13.66 -6.57 -2.92
C MET A 448 -14.52 -5.47 -3.57
N GLY A 449 -15.84 -5.46 -3.34
CA GLY A 449 -16.74 -4.46 -3.93
C GLY A 449 -17.02 -4.65 -5.42
N VAL A 450 -16.73 -5.84 -5.97
CA VAL A 450 -16.96 -6.20 -7.37
C VAL A 450 -18.19 -7.09 -7.49
N ARG A 451 -19.04 -6.81 -8.47
CA ARG A 451 -20.25 -7.59 -8.77
C ARG A 451 -19.94 -8.66 -9.79
N ASP A 452 -20.47 -9.85 -9.59
CA ASP A 452 -20.48 -10.90 -10.60
C ASP A 452 -21.89 -11.08 -11.21
N GLY A 453 -22.02 -11.97 -12.19
CA GLY A 453 -23.32 -12.31 -12.79
C GLY A 453 -24.33 -12.96 -11.84
N ARG A 454 -23.96 -13.22 -10.57
CA ARG A 454 -24.79 -13.79 -9.51
C ARG A 454 -25.15 -12.75 -8.45
N TYR A 455 -24.80 -11.48 -8.61
CA TYR A 455 -25.12 -10.45 -7.63
C TYR A 455 -26.65 -10.27 -7.48
N GLU A 456 -27.17 -10.69 -6.33
CA GLU A 456 -28.61 -10.71 -6.06
C GLU A 456 -29.12 -9.42 -5.40
N GLY A 457 -28.29 -8.38 -5.26
CA GLY A 457 -28.60 -7.14 -4.53
C GLY A 457 -28.32 -7.23 -3.03
N GLY A 458 -28.09 -6.09 -2.38
CA GLY A 458 -27.75 -5.99 -0.96
C GLY A 458 -26.41 -5.30 -0.71
N GLY A 459 -25.94 -5.24 0.53
CA GLY A 459 -24.67 -4.60 0.85
C GLY A 459 -23.48 -5.25 0.16
N LEU A 460 -22.76 -4.48 -0.67
CA LEU A 460 -21.37 -4.77 -1.01
C LEU A 460 -20.55 -4.44 0.23
N ALA A 461 -20.28 -5.47 1.05
CA ALA A 461 -19.69 -5.35 2.37
C ALA A 461 -20.46 -4.39 3.33
N GLY A 462 -21.04 -4.92 4.41
CA GLY A 462 -21.78 -4.12 5.41
C GLY A 462 -23.25 -3.85 5.07
N ASP A 463 -23.86 -2.88 5.77
CA ASP A 463 -25.32 -2.61 5.75
C ASP A 463 -25.74 -1.53 4.73
N VAL A 464 -24.85 -1.09 3.83
CA VAL A 464 -25.14 -0.04 2.85
C VAL A 464 -26.06 -0.57 1.74
N GLY A 465 -27.15 0.15 1.45
CA GLY A 465 -28.13 -0.26 0.45
C GLY A 465 -27.68 0.02 -0.98
N PHE A 466 -26.93 -0.89 -1.60
CA PHE A 466 -26.61 -0.83 -3.03
C PHE A 466 -27.74 -1.41 -3.89
N GLU A 467 -28.00 -0.79 -5.05
CA GLU A 467 -29.08 -1.21 -5.94
C GLU A 467 -28.72 -2.48 -6.71
N LYS A 468 -29.59 -3.49 -6.66
CA LYS A 468 -29.45 -4.73 -7.45
C LYS A 468 -29.41 -4.46 -8.95
N SER A 469 -30.35 -3.62 -9.41
CA SER A 469 -30.57 -3.32 -10.82
C SER A 469 -30.13 -1.88 -11.07
N PHE A 470 -28.96 -1.73 -11.68
CA PHE A 470 -28.50 -0.45 -12.20
C PHE A 470 -28.59 -0.49 -13.73
N PRO A 471 -28.71 0.66 -14.41
CA PRO A 471 -28.61 0.72 -15.86
C PRO A 471 -27.15 0.44 -16.29
N ALA A 472 -26.78 -0.83 -16.25
CA ALA A 472 -25.44 -1.35 -16.54
C ALA A 472 -25.07 -1.34 -18.02
N GLU A 473 -25.97 -0.88 -18.89
CA GLU A 473 -25.86 -0.97 -20.35
C GLU A 473 -24.87 0.05 -20.92
N ALA A 474 -23.66 0.14 -20.37
CA ALA A 474 -22.54 0.73 -21.09
C ALA A 474 -21.68 -0.42 -21.58
N ASP A 475 -21.82 -0.76 -22.86
CA ASP A 475 -20.76 -1.48 -23.56
C ASP A 475 -19.43 -0.75 -23.30
N PRO A 476 -18.31 -1.49 -23.16
CA PRO A 476 -16.98 -0.88 -23.10
C PRO A 476 -16.82 0.16 -24.21
N ILE A 477 -16.20 1.30 -23.89
CA ILE A 477 -15.93 2.31 -24.90
C ILE A 477 -14.95 1.75 -25.94
N SER A 478 -15.04 2.22 -27.19
CA SER A 478 -14.06 1.79 -28.18
C SER A 478 -12.70 2.45 -27.93
N ALA A 479 -11.61 1.84 -28.39
CA ALA A 479 -10.27 2.46 -28.39
C ALA A 479 -10.23 3.82 -29.12
N GLY A 480 -11.13 4.05 -30.08
CA GLY A 480 -11.30 5.37 -30.73
C GLY A 480 -11.94 6.38 -29.78
N GLU A 481 -13.07 6.02 -29.17
CA GLU A 481 -13.78 6.85 -28.18
C GLU A 481 -12.90 7.19 -26.97
N PHE A 482 -12.06 6.25 -26.52
CA PHE A 482 -11.07 6.51 -25.46
C PHE A 482 -10.12 7.66 -25.83
N ARG A 483 -9.52 7.61 -27.03
CA ARG A 483 -8.61 8.67 -27.51
C ARG A 483 -9.34 10.00 -27.71
N ASP A 484 -10.53 9.96 -28.28
CA ASP A 484 -11.36 11.15 -28.50
C ASP A 484 -11.72 11.82 -27.15
N LEU A 485 -12.08 11.05 -26.11
CA LEU A 485 -12.36 11.57 -24.77
C LEU A 485 -11.13 12.22 -24.12
N ARG A 486 -9.94 11.64 -24.28
CA ARG A 486 -8.69 12.23 -23.76
C ARG A 486 -8.38 13.56 -24.43
N GLU A 487 -8.46 13.60 -25.76
CA GLU A 487 -8.21 14.83 -26.54
C GLU A 487 -9.17 15.95 -26.13
N VAL A 488 -10.46 15.63 -26.07
CA VAL A 488 -11.52 16.56 -25.66
C VAL A 488 -11.32 17.04 -24.22
N TYR A 489 -10.87 16.19 -23.30
CA TYR A 489 -10.52 16.61 -21.94
C TYR A 489 -9.36 17.59 -21.95
N GLY A 490 -8.29 17.32 -22.71
CA GLY A 490 -7.17 18.25 -22.85
C GLY A 490 -7.57 19.62 -23.42
N GLU A 491 -8.65 19.71 -24.17
CA GLU A 491 -9.21 20.97 -24.70
C GLU A 491 -10.15 21.69 -23.73
N ASN A 492 -10.74 21.00 -22.75
CA ASN A 492 -11.71 21.55 -21.80
C ASN A 492 -11.18 21.68 -20.37
N ARG A 493 -10.05 21.05 -20.05
CA ARG A 493 -9.46 21.10 -18.71
C ARG A 493 -9.13 22.54 -18.30
N VAL A 494 -9.14 22.77 -17.00
CA VAL A 494 -8.73 24.06 -16.43
C VAL A 494 -7.22 24.23 -16.65
N PRO A 495 -6.76 25.39 -17.16
CA PRO A 495 -5.33 25.66 -17.28
C PRO A 495 -4.64 25.62 -15.91
N THR A 496 -3.40 25.14 -15.88
CA THR A 496 -2.64 24.93 -14.64
C THR A 496 -1.42 25.84 -14.59
N ASP A 497 -1.21 26.48 -13.45
CA ASP A 497 0.01 27.18 -13.07
C ASP A 497 0.84 26.27 -12.17
N VAL A 498 2.03 25.89 -12.62
CA VAL A 498 2.95 25.06 -11.83
C VAL A 498 4.21 25.84 -11.49
N LEU A 499 4.55 25.87 -10.21
CA LEU A 499 5.85 26.35 -9.76
C LEU A 499 6.69 25.15 -9.32
N LEU A 500 7.77 24.88 -10.05
CA LEU A 500 8.71 23.81 -9.72
C LEU A 500 9.91 24.38 -8.98
N ALA A 501 10.13 23.92 -7.75
CA ALA A 501 11.30 24.24 -6.94
C ALA A 501 12.18 22.99 -6.78
N ILE A 502 13.45 23.07 -7.20
CA ILE A 502 14.41 21.96 -7.12
C ILE A 502 15.49 22.27 -6.11
N ASP A 503 15.74 21.33 -5.21
CA ASP A 503 16.82 21.43 -4.24
C ASP A 503 18.22 21.40 -4.93
N ARG A 504 18.99 22.47 -4.73
CA ARG A 504 20.39 22.69 -5.16
C ARG A 504 21.34 22.68 -3.96
N SER A 505 21.02 21.88 -2.95
CA SER A 505 21.91 21.59 -1.84
C SER A 505 23.13 20.77 -2.28
N ALA A 506 24.17 20.78 -1.46
CA ALA A 506 25.38 20.02 -1.74
C ALA A 506 25.13 18.50 -1.83
N THR A 507 24.14 17.95 -1.13
CA THR A 507 23.79 16.52 -1.17
C THR A 507 23.15 16.13 -2.51
N MET A 508 22.36 17.04 -3.09
CA MET A 508 21.79 16.89 -4.42
C MET A 508 22.84 16.91 -5.55
N ASP A 509 24.00 17.55 -5.33
CA ASP A 509 25.10 17.65 -6.30
C ASP A 509 26.11 16.48 -6.17
N GLU A 510 25.95 15.60 -5.18
CA GLU A 510 26.75 14.39 -5.09
C GLU A 510 26.33 13.38 -6.17
N ALA A 511 27.29 12.94 -6.99
CA ALA A 511 27.05 11.92 -8.00
C ALA A 511 26.63 10.60 -7.35
N GLY A 512 25.50 10.06 -7.79
CA GLY A 512 24.96 8.79 -7.35
C GLY A 512 25.72 7.59 -7.91
N GLY A 513 25.15 6.39 -7.75
CA GLY A 513 25.73 5.15 -8.29
C GLY A 513 25.90 5.14 -9.81
N GLY A 514 25.07 5.93 -10.53
CA GLY A 514 25.02 6.03 -12.00
C GLY A 514 25.99 7.05 -12.63
N GLY A 515 26.63 7.92 -11.83
CA GLY A 515 27.60 8.91 -12.31
C GLY A 515 27.02 10.31 -12.57
N GLU A 516 25.70 10.44 -12.70
CA GLU A 516 24.97 11.71 -12.65
C GLU A 516 24.55 12.03 -11.20
N SER A 517 24.44 13.31 -10.89
CA SER A 517 23.92 13.81 -9.62
C SER A 517 22.39 13.79 -9.60
N ARG A 518 21.79 13.76 -8.40
CA ARG A 518 20.34 13.84 -8.24
C ARG A 518 19.78 15.13 -8.85
N PHE A 519 20.53 16.22 -8.74
CA PHE A 519 20.17 17.50 -9.36
C PHE A 519 20.17 17.44 -10.89
N GLU A 520 21.17 16.79 -11.51
CA GLU A 520 21.20 16.62 -12.98
C GLU A 520 19.97 15.85 -13.47
N LEU A 521 19.60 14.76 -12.79
CA LEU A 521 18.40 13.98 -13.11
C LEU A 521 17.11 14.77 -12.87
N ALA A 522 17.05 15.60 -11.82
CA ALA A 522 15.91 16.49 -11.57
C ALA A 522 15.78 17.59 -12.63
N ALA A 523 16.90 18.16 -13.09
CA ALA A 523 16.91 19.17 -14.14
C ALA A 523 16.51 18.58 -15.50
N GLU A 524 16.94 17.36 -15.80
CA GLU A 524 16.48 16.60 -16.99
C GLU A 524 14.98 16.30 -16.91
N GLY A 525 14.50 15.81 -15.76
CA GLY A 525 13.07 15.58 -15.52
C GLY A 525 12.25 16.87 -15.67
N ALA A 526 12.75 18.00 -15.18
CA ALA A 526 12.13 19.30 -15.38
C ALA A 526 12.08 19.70 -16.86
N ALA A 527 13.17 19.49 -17.61
CA ALA A 527 13.21 19.78 -19.04
C ALA A 527 12.20 18.93 -19.83
N ALA A 528 12.10 17.64 -19.52
CA ALA A 528 11.10 16.74 -20.11
C ALA A 528 9.67 17.18 -19.75
N ALA A 529 9.44 17.57 -18.50
CA ALA A 529 8.15 18.03 -18.01
C ALA A 529 7.62 19.25 -18.78
N LEU A 530 8.49 20.20 -19.15
CA LEU A 530 8.11 21.37 -19.95
C LEU A 530 7.49 20.99 -21.31
N GLY A 531 7.79 19.79 -21.83
CA GLY A 531 7.18 19.27 -23.06
C GLY A 531 5.69 18.96 -22.94
N TYR A 532 5.17 18.76 -21.72
CA TYR A 532 3.74 18.53 -21.48
C TYR A 532 2.93 19.82 -21.35
N LEU A 533 3.58 20.99 -21.30
CA LEU A 533 2.93 22.27 -21.07
C LEU A 533 1.89 22.55 -22.16
N GLY A 534 0.63 22.69 -21.75
CA GLY A 534 -0.45 23.14 -22.62
C GLY A 534 -0.27 24.60 -23.03
N ALA A 535 -0.95 25.00 -24.11
CA ALA A 535 -0.81 26.35 -24.68
C ALA A 535 -1.30 27.47 -23.74
N GLU A 536 -2.13 27.13 -22.76
CA GLU A 536 -2.65 28.07 -21.76
C GLU A 536 -2.06 27.82 -20.37
N ASP A 537 -1.26 26.77 -20.17
CA ASP A 537 -0.61 26.50 -18.87
C ASP A 537 0.57 27.45 -18.66
N ARG A 538 1.00 27.61 -17.40
CA ARG A 538 2.21 28.37 -17.09
C ARG A 538 3.10 27.59 -16.14
N VAL A 539 4.39 27.85 -16.26
CA VAL A 539 5.42 27.25 -15.42
C VAL A 539 6.38 28.31 -14.91
N GLY A 540 6.78 28.18 -13.65
CA GLY A 540 7.92 28.86 -13.06
C GLY A 540 8.94 27.83 -12.57
N LEU A 541 10.22 28.18 -12.59
CA LEU A 541 11.31 27.31 -12.15
C LEU A 541 12.17 28.03 -11.11
N TRP A 542 12.33 27.40 -9.95
CA TRP A 542 13.16 27.88 -8.85
C TRP A 542 14.19 26.82 -8.45
N THR A 543 15.30 27.26 -7.86
CA THR A 543 16.19 26.39 -7.08
C THR A 543 16.29 26.88 -5.64
N PHE A 544 16.45 25.97 -4.68
CA PHE A 544 16.61 26.31 -3.27
C PHE A 544 17.63 25.38 -2.59
N PRO A 545 18.25 25.73 -1.45
CA PRO A 545 18.20 27.04 -0.83
C PRO A 545 19.02 28.09 -1.61
N ALA A 546 18.69 29.36 -1.43
CA ALA A 546 19.52 30.46 -1.91
C ALA A 546 20.56 30.90 -0.87
N ASP A 547 21.64 31.52 -1.35
CA ASP A 547 22.62 32.15 -0.48
C ASP A 547 22.09 33.48 0.08
N GLY A 548 22.10 33.63 1.40
CA GLY A 548 21.85 34.91 2.06
C GLY A 548 20.54 34.94 2.84
N ALA A 549 19.67 35.89 2.51
CA ALA A 549 18.40 36.11 3.21
C ALA A 549 17.17 35.62 2.43
N ASP A 550 17.36 35.25 1.17
CA ASP A 550 16.32 34.71 0.31
C ASP A 550 16.30 33.18 0.47
N SER A 551 15.11 32.57 0.34
CA SER A 551 14.93 31.11 0.46
C SER A 551 15.25 30.37 -0.84
N HIS A 552 15.10 31.04 -1.99
CA HIS A 552 15.20 30.45 -3.32
C HIS A 552 15.81 31.42 -4.34
N VAL A 553 16.24 30.87 -5.48
CA VAL A 553 16.68 31.61 -6.67
C VAL A 553 15.66 31.36 -7.78
N GLU A 554 15.05 32.43 -8.30
CA GLU A 554 14.20 32.35 -9.48
C GLU A 554 15.05 32.14 -10.74
N VAL A 555 14.82 31.00 -11.41
CA VAL A 555 15.43 30.66 -12.71
C VAL A 555 14.52 31.09 -13.86
N LEU A 556 13.23 30.82 -13.71
CA LEU A 556 12.19 31.20 -14.66
C LEU A 556 10.99 31.76 -13.90
N ALA A 557 10.64 33.02 -14.17
CA ALA A 557 9.37 33.60 -13.74
C ALA A 557 8.19 32.91 -14.46
N MET A 558 7.02 32.87 -13.82
CA MET A 558 5.81 32.25 -14.36
C MET A 558 5.54 32.65 -15.82
N SER A 559 5.61 31.69 -16.74
CA SER A 559 5.46 31.91 -18.19
C SER A 559 4.68 30.79 -18.86
N ALA A 560 3.87 31.12 -19.87
CA ALA A 560 3.20 30.17 -20.76
C ALA A 560 4.09 29.75 -21.95
N ASP A 561 5.21 30.44 -22.14
CA ASP A 561 6.19 30.20 -23.18
C ASP A 561 7.58 30.25 -22.53
N PRO A 562 7.98 29.18 -21.82
CA PRO A 562 9.26 29.11 -21.14
C PRO A 562 10.44 29.13 -22.15
N GLY A 563 10.21 28.65 -23.38
CA GLY A 563 11.24 28.38 -24.37
C GLY A 563 11.94 27.03 -24.16
N ASP A 564 12.51 26.48 -25.23
CA ASP A 564 13.07 25.12 -25.24
C ASP A 564 14.27 24.94 -24.27
N ASP A 565 15.01 26.01 -24.00
CA ASP A 565 16.22 25.99 -23.16
C ASP A 565 15.96 26.48 -21.71
N ALA A 566 14.70 26.60 -21.28
CA ALA A 566 14.37 27.19 -19.97
C ALA A 566 14.99 26.42 -18.79
N ALA A 567 15.03 25.10 -18.89
CA ALA A 567 15.61 24.23 -17.87
C ALA A 567 17.13 24.35 -17.78
N ASP A 568 17.83 24.80 -18.84
CA ASP A 568 19.29 24.99 -18.81
C ASP A 568 19.70 26.01 -17.74
N GLY A 569 18.84 26.98 -17.45
CA GLY A 569 19.06 27.97 -16.40
C GLY A 569 19.19 27.37 -14.99
N LEU A 570 18.70 26.16 -14.76
CA LEU A 570 18.88 25.45 -13.49
C LEU A 570 20.37 25.21 -13.20
N PHE A 571 21.17 24.93 -14.22
CA PHE A 571 22.62 24.70 -14.09
C PHE A 571 23.44 25.97 -13.84
N ASP A 572 22.86 27.16 -14.07
CA ASP A 572 23.51 28.44 -13.80
C ASP A 572 23.43 28.83 -12.30
N THR A 573 22.64 28.10 -11.52
CA THR A 573 22.45 28.34 -10.08
C THR A 573 23.60 27.74 -9.26
N ALA A 574 24.00 28.44 -8.20
CA ALA A 574 25.09 28.00 -7.34
C ALA A 574 24.60 26.92 -6.36
N VAL A 575 25.43 25.89 -6.13
CA VAL A 575 25.22 24.92 -5.06
C VAL A 575 25.32 25.63 -3.71
N SER A 576 24.31 25.44 -2.87
CA SER A 576 24.25 26.04 -1.53
C SER A 576 24.28 24.98 -0.42
N HIS A 577 24.40 25.44 0.83
CA HIS A 577 24.48 24.58 2.02
C HIS A 577 23.18 24.64 2.83
N GLY A 578 22.70 23.46 3.23
CA GLY A 578 21.45 23.32 3.98
C GLY A 578 20.27 23.10 3.05
N VAL A 579 19.07 23.18 3.63
CA VAL A 579 17.78 23.09 2.96
C VAL A 579 16.90 24.12 3.68
N ASP A 580 16.17 24.97 2.94
CA ASP A 580 15.20 25.96 3.47
C ASP A 580 13.80 25.65 2.92
N LEU A 581 13.35 24.41 3.17
CA LEU A 581 12.20 23.82 2.50
C LEU A 581 10.91 24.54 2.85
N HIS A 582 10.62 24.74 4.14
CA HIS A 582 9.34 25.30 4.56
C HIS A 582 9.17 26.75 4.12
N GLN A 583 10.24 27.55 4.21
CA GLN A 583 10.19 28.94 3.74
C GLN A 583 10.03 29.02 2.22
N THR A 584 10.74 28.17 1.47
CA THR A 584 10.58 28.07 0.01
C THR A 584 9.13 27.75 -0.35
N VAL A 585 8.49 26.81 0.36
CA VAL A 585 7.06 26.48 0.17
C VAL A 585 6.17 27.69 0.43
N VAL A 586 6.35 28.40 1.55
CA VAL A 586 5.54 29.59 1.86
C VAL A 586 5.68 30.69 0.80
N ASP A 587 6.90 30.92 0.31
CA ASP A 587 7.19 31.89 -0.74
C ASP A 587 6.59 31.46 -2.08
N GLY A 588 6.66 30.17 -2.41
CA GLY A 588 6.08 29.60 -3.63
C GLY A 588 4.57 29.70 -3.68
N ILE A 589 3.89 29.45 -2.55
CA ILE A 589 2.44 29.67 -2.45
C ILE A 589 2.12 31.15 -2.70
N ALA A 590 2.92 32.08 -2.16
CA ALA A 590 2.72 33.51 -2.40
C ALA A 590 2.95 33.93 -3.86
N GLU A 591 3.95 33.38 -4.53
CA GLU A 591 4.19 33.62 -5.96
C GLU A 591 3.00 33.14 -6.80
N LEU A 592 2.58 31.88 -6.61
CA LEU A 592 1.47 31.28 -7.34
C LEU A 592 0.17 32.08 -7.16
N GLU A 593 -0.14 32.53 -5.95
CA GLU A 593 -1.30 33.40 -5.70
C GLU A 593 -1.19 34.77 -6.37
N SER A 594 0.02 35.34 -6.40
CA SER A 594 0.25 36.64 -7.03
C SER A 594 0.16 36.56 -8.56
N ALA A 595 0.56 35.42 -9.12
CA ALA A 595 0.48 35.13 -10.54
C ALA A 595 -0.93 34.70 -10.96
N HIS A 596 -1.76 34.20 -10.04
CA HIS A 596 -3.06 33.61 -10.32
C HIS A 596 -4.00 34.59 -11.06
N GLU A 597 -4.40 34.21 -12.27
CA GLU A 597 -5.29 35.00 -13.13
C GLU A 597 -6.46 34.15 -13.63
N GLY A 598 -7.70 34.55 -13.35
CA GLY A 598 -8.88 33.86 -13.87
C GLY A 598 -9.22 32.59 -13.08
N ASN A 599 -9.69 31.55 -13.77
CA ASN A 599 -9.89 30.23 -13.16
C ASN A 599 -8.77 29.31 -13.64
N ARG A 600 -7.78 29.08 -12.79
CA ARG A 600 -6.59 28.28 -13.06
C ARG A 600 -6.30 27.41 -11.86
N LEU A 601 -5.84 26.18 -12.08
CA LEU A 601 -5.30 25.38 -10.99
C LEU A 601 -3.91 25.89 -10.64
N SER A 602 -3.52 25.83 -9.37
CA SER A 602 -2.19 26.24 -8.92
C SER A 602 -1.54 25.09 -8.16
N ALA A 603 -0.38 24.65 -8.64
CA ALA A 603 0.38 23.56 -8.03
C ALA A 603 1.81 24.00 -7.77
N MET A 604 2.31 23.70 -6.57
CA MET A 604 3.72 23.81 -6.26
C MET A 604 4.31 22.40 -6.26
N VAL A 605 5.37 22.20 -7.03
CA VAL A 605 6.12 20.94 -7.04
C VAL A 605 7.48 21.21 -6.42
N VAL A 606 7.85 20.43 -5.41
CA VAL A 606 9.13 20.57 -4.71
C VAL A 606 9.87 19.25 -4.73
N LEU A 607 11.09 19.24 -5.23
CA LEU A 607 11.97 18.07 -5.18
C LEU A 607 13.13 18.32 -4.20
N THR A 608 13.36 17.40 -3.27
CA THR A 608 14.46 17.49 -2.30
C THR A 608 14.94 16.11 -1.84
N ASP A 609 16.22 16.02 -1.46
CA ASP A 609 16.79 14.85 -0.78
C ASP A 609 16.93 15.02 0.74
N GLY A 610 16.42 16.14 1.30
CA GLY A 610 16.59 16.47 2.70
C GLY A 610 15.39 17.19 3.32
N ALA A 611 15.31 17.10 4.65
CA ALA A 611 14.39 17.93 5.43
C ALA A 611 15.00 19.30 5.71
N ASP A 612 14.13 20.23 6.09
CA ASP A 612 14.52 21.57 6.56
C ASP A 612 15.53 21.48 7.73
N LEU A 613 16.42 22.47 7.86
CA LEU A 613 17.37 22.50 8.97
C LEU A 613 16.66 22.68 10.33
N ASP A 614 17.22 22.11 11.41
CA ASP A 614 16.72 22.33 12.79
C ASP A 614 16.63 23.82 13.19
N THR A 615 17.32 24.69 12.46
CA THR A 615 17.38 26.14 12.68
C THR A 615 16.42 26.95 11.83
N SER A 616 15.62 26.30 10.98
CA SER A 616 14.70 26.98 10.08
C SER A 616 13.65 27.75 10.88
N ALA A 617 13.37 28.97 10.42
CA ALA A 617 12.48 29.88 11.12
C ALA A 617 11.01 29.49 10.94
N THR A 618 10.72 28.77 9.84
CA THR A 618 9.38 28.40 9.39
C THR A 618 9.10 26.94 9.73
N THR A 619 7.94 26.72 10.33
CA THR A 619 7.49 25.42 10.84
C THR A 619 6.49 24.77 9.89
N VAL A 620 6.29 23.45 10.00
CA VAL A 620 5.24 22.72 9.26
C VAL A 620 3.85 23.32 9.53
N ALA A 621 3.58 23.73 10.77
CA ALA A 621 2.32 24.37 11.14
C ALA A 621 2.07 25.69 10.38
N GLU A 622 3.13 26.48 10.12
CA GLU A 622 3.02 27.70 9.31
C GLU A 622 2.80 27.39 7.83
N VAL A 623 3.37 26.29 7.32
CA VAL A 623 3.08 25.81 5.96
C VAL A 623 1.62 25.38 5.84
N HIS A 624 1.10 24.61 6.80
CA HIS A 624 -0.32 24.22 6.83
C HIS A 624 -1.26 25.42 6.97
N GLU A 625 -0.94 26.39 7.84
CA GLU A 625 -1.73 27.64 7.94
C GLU A 625 -1.75 28.37 6.59
N ARG A 626 -0.60 28.42 5.90
CA ARG A 626 -0.49 29.06 4.59
C ARG A 626 -1.26 28.33 3.49
N LEU A 627 -1.26 26.99 3.50
CA LEU A 627 -2.01 26.14 2.56
C LEU A 627 -3.52 26.23 2.80
N ALA A 628 -3.96 26.29 4.06
CA ALA A 628 -5.36 26.41 4.43
C ALA A 628 -6.00 27.70 3.88
N ASP A 629 -5.22 28.79 3.79
CA ASP A 629 -5.67 30.08 3.26
C ASP A 629 -5.44 30.24 1.73
N SER A 630 -4.86 29.25 1.05
CA SER A 630 -4.54 29.31 -0.38
C SER A 630 -5.51 28.49 -1.25
N GLN A 631 -5.23 28.37 -2.54
CA GLN A 631 -5.79 27.36 -3.46
C GLN A 631 -4.69 26.50 -4.09
N VAL A 632 -3.51 26.48 -3.47
CA VAL A 632 -2.34 25.77 -4.00
C VAL A 632 -2.31 24.34 -3.49
N SER A 633 -2.16 23.38 -4.41
CA SER A 633 -1.78 22.00 -4.11
C SER A 633 -0.27 21.87 -4.07
N LEU A 634 0.27 21.17 -3.08
CA LEU A 634 1.71 20.95 -2.91
C LEU A 634 2.05 19.49 -3.23
N TYR A 635 2.95 19.28 -4.17
CA TYR A 635 3.51 17.98 -4.52
C TYR A 635 4.97 17.93 -4.09
N LEU A 636 5.30 17.03 -3.19
CA LEU A 636 6.63 16.91 -2.58
C LEU A 636 7.27 15.61 -3.06
N ILE A 637 8.33 15.71 -3.87
CA ILE A 637 9.11 14.59 -4.36
C ILE A 637 10.31 14.40 -3.42
N ALA A 638 10.22 13.39 -2.55
CA ALA A 638 11.27 13.00 -1.62
C ALA A 638 12.21 12.01 -2.30
N VAL A 639 13.51 12.34 -2.37
CA VAL A 639 14.52 11.55 -3.07
C VAL A 639 15.58 11.00 -2.11
N GLY A 640 16.01 9.76 -2.34
CA GLY A 640 17.20 9.20 -1.70
C GLY A 640 17.01 8.94 -0.20
N GLU A 641 17.65 9.74 0.66
CA GLU A 641 17.52 9.60 2.12
C GLU A 641 16.26 10.29 2.67
N ALA A 642 15.67 11.23 1.93
CA ALA A 642 14.34 11.74 2.21
C ALA A 642 13.29 10.68 1.90
N SER A 643 12.27 10.59 2.74
CA SER A 643 11.19 9.61 2.59
C SER A 643 9.88 10.21 3.08
N CYS A 644 8.80 9.96 2.34
CA CYS A 644 7.44 10.33 2.75
C CYS A 644 7.03 9.72 4.09
N ARG A 645 7.66 8.61 4.48
CA ARG A 645 7.43 7.94 5.77
C ARG A 645 8.26 8.50 6.92
N SER A 646 9.14 9.46 6.65
CA SER A 646 9.90 10.15 7.70
C SER A 646 8.99 11.13 8.45
N ALA A 647 9.23 11.31 9.75
CA ALA A 647 8.32 12.08 10.61
C ALA A 647 8.04 13.51 10.10
N THR A 648 9.05 14.18 9.51
CA THR A 648 8.89 15.54 8.97
C THR A 648 7.98 15.57 7.74
N PHE A 649 8.18 14.64 6.80
CA PHE A 649 7.40 14.58 5.57
C PHE A 649 5.99 14.04 5.84
N ASP A 650 5.86 13.07 6.74
CA ASP A 650 4.57 12.55 7.23
C ASP A 650 3.75 13.65 7.94
N GLU A 651 4.39 14.51 8.75
CA GLU A 651 3.73 15.66 9.35
C GLU A 651 3.27 16.66 8.29
N LEU A 652 4.11 16.96 7.30
CA LEU A 652 3.77 17.88 6.20
C LEU A 652 2.64 17.32 5.32
N ALA A 653 2.68 16.03 4.99
CA ALA A 653 1.65 15.30 4.22
C ALA A 653 0.35 15.06 5.00
N GLY A 654 0.27 15.47 6.27
CA GLY A 654 -0.95 15.40 7.06
C GLY A 654 -2.09 16.34 6.59
N ASP A 655 -1.82 17.24 5.65
CA ASP A 655 -2.81 18.10 4.98
C ASP A 655 -3.20 17.49 3.61
N ALA A 656 -4.50 17.41 3.31
CA ALA A 656 -5.03 16.80 2.10
C ALA A 656 -4.66 17.54 0.78
N ARG A 657 -4.05 18.72 0.87
CA ARG A 657 -3.47 19.45 -0.26
C ARG A 657 -2.04 19.06 -0.55
N VAL A 658 -1.41 18.27 0.33
CA VAL A 658 -0.02 17.86 0.21
C VAL A 658 0.05 16.40 -0.23
N THR A 659 0.55 16.17 -1.44
CA THR A 659 0.85 14.83 -1.94
C THR A 659 2.35 14.61 -1.84
N CYS A 660 2.78 13.59 -1.09
CA CYS A 660 4.18 13.19 -1.01
C CYS A 660 4.45 12.00 -1.93
N LEU A 661 5.43 12.15 -2.81
CA LEU A 661 5.89 11.12 -3.76
C LEU A 661 7.31 10.71 -3.37
N GLU A 662 7.53 9.41 -3.14
CA GLU A 662 8.86 8.85 -2.86
C GLU A 662 9.48 8.39 -4.18
N ALA A 663 10.72 8.82 -4.47
CA ALA A 663 11.44 8.45 -5.68
C ALA A 663 12.87 7.99 -5.36
N GLU A 664 13.27 6.83 -5.88
CA GLU A 664 14.69 6.47 -5.93
C GLU A 664 15.43 7.35 -6.95
N GLU A 665 16.76 7.47 -6.83
CA GLU A 665 17.57 8.32 -7.74
C GLU A 665 17.30 8.02 -9.21
N GLU A 666 17.20 6.73 -9.55
CA GLU A 666 16.97 6.28 -10.93
C GLU A 666 15.52 6.50 -11.41
N GLN A 667 14.60 6.86 -10.52
CA GLN A 667 13.15 7.03 -10.80
C GLN A 667 12.71 8.50 -10.80
N ILE A 668 13.62 9.45 -10.57
CA ILE A 668 13.31 10.89 -10.52
C ILE A 668 12.58 11.32 -11.80
N THR A 669 13.16 11.07 -12.97
CA THR A 669 12.60 11.50 -14.27
C THR A 669 11.22 10.91 -14.53
N MET A 670 10.99 9.65 -14.16
CA MET A 670 9.69 8.99 -14.26
C MET A 670 8.66 9.60 -13.31
N THR A 671 9.06 9.91 -12.08
CA THR A 671 8.18 10.57 -11.11
C THR A 671 7.74 11.94 -11.62
N PHE A 672 8.65 12.69 -12.26
CA PHE A 672 8.31 13.91 -13.00
C PHE A 672 7.31 13.63 -14.13
N ASP A 673 7.61 12.67 -15.01
CA ASP A 673 6.77 12.32 -16.16
C ASP A 673 5.31 12.05 -15.73
N ASN A 674 5.14 11.23 -14.69
CA ASN A 674 3.84 10.90 -14.13
C ASN A 674 3.11 12.10 -13.54
N LEU A 675 3.79 12.85 -12.65
CA LEU A 675 3.19 13.99 -11.99
C LEU A 675 2.80 15.08 -13.00
N PHE A 676 3.64 15.37 -13.99
CA PHE A 676 3.34 16.40 -14.97
C PHE A 676 2.35 15.94 -16.03
N ASN A 677 2.27 14.64 -16.34
CA ASN A 677 1.13 14.10 -17.08
C ASN A 677 -0.18 14.20 -16.27
N GLN A 678 -0.16 14.12 -14.94
CA GLN A 678 -1.34 14.40 -14.11
C GLN A 678 -1.70 15.90 -14.11
N LEU A 679 -0.71 16.79 -13.94
CA LEU A 679 -0.95 18.24 -13.84
C LEU A 679 -1.29 18.91 -15.19
N TRP A 680 -0.73 18.41 -16.29
CA TRP A 680 -0.85 19.00 -17.63
C TRP A 680 -1.36 18.04 -18.71
N GLY A 681 -1.62 16.77 -18.39
CA GLY A 681 -2.04 15.77 -19.37
C GLY A 681 -3.40 16.05 -20.01
N GLY A 682 -3.77 15.17 -20.94
CA GLY A 682 -4.93 15.33 -21.85
C GLY A 682 -4.55 15.59 -23.31
N ARG A 683 -3.25 15.69 -23.61
CA ARG A 683 -2.72 15.69 -24.99
C ARG A 683 -1.68 14.58 -25.10
N GLY A 684 -2.14 13.37 -25.45
CA GLY A 684 -1.29 12.19 -25.66
C GLY A 684 -1.76 11.41 -26.88
#